data_AF-A0A3A8NUJ2-F1
#
_entry.id   AF-A0A3A8NUJ2-F1
#
_cell.length_a   1.000
_cell.length_b   1.000
_cell.length_c   1.000
_cell.angle_alpha   90.00
_cell.angle_beta   90.00
_cell.angle_gamma   90.00
#
_symmetry.space_group_name_H-M   'P 1'
#
loop_
_entity.id
_entity.type
_entity.pdbx_description
1 polymer ?
#
loop_
_entity_poly.entity_id
_entity_poly.type
_entity_poly.pdbx_seq_one_letter_code
_entity_poly.pdbx_strand_id
1 'polypeptide(L)'
;MGQGRRWMGLGVVLALLVTGSAGCKDSGPAPGTPPPGDRHDDPPLNNDDAGVLPGPDGGVIVPEYDAGTPDEPDPNLPDGGTSLPARDADAVHKENQKKGTAHWRITRNANQREIEGYPLKATLTQGESLRVAVSLSEAKSFTWFVYRLGYYGGVGAREVARGGPVKGTRQADCPADPTTGLIACAWSPSLEIPVAKDWVRGVYVVKLVREDQPSRYVPFFVRDANPRSEVAVLIPTSSWAAYNTWGGTSLYDDQKGVMKSQGVSRAFKSSYDRPYYRAQGTGALMTDDLSLVTWLESQDLDVGYFTDEDLDESYDFLRGAKVWVMSGHDEYWSSKQRDHADRALTEGRSLLNLGANNAYWQVRFEPAADGRERRVVTCYKGHAADPYKDQRRTVKFRDLPAPRPENALLGVQFAARWHQWPFPTVITAPDHWAFAGTGLKHGDTLWMANGYEVDQLVNNGRQPSGVDVLAESPSLSLQGGFGFAHMVVRKQGDAYVFSSGGIDFVQKLAGVGDRVPDARAGRIVANVLYKALGRKVPEDLVKFQPPALPQAQGPFAQAVHTVAGEPGKRCRSDAKVAADALGAPLAVAVLPDGGWAVADALANAVKRVSPDGKIRTVLNNLVGPMGIAADALGNIYVSDTENALIRRISVDGKSQVFAGTTYGYLDGPALAAAFNQPTGLSFTPDGTGLLVADMNNSVIRRIDMVTPGNPVTTLQGDWLYRPSAAVQAADGTLYVVESGMARVVRVRDGVTSVMTGSTPGFRDGEAKDAQLLPYLGLALLPDGSLAVSDPGNYRVRRLVFNAAGEPEKLTTLAGSGRYGHEDGAGREAQLVLPAGLAVGPDGTLYVADAGNSLLRAITR
;
A
#
# COMPACT_ATOMS: atom_id res chain seq x y z
N MET A 1 21.80 47.35 -69.67
CA MET A 1 21.75 46.49 -70.87
C MET A 1 21.48 45.09 -70.37
N GLY A 2 20.26 44.58 -70.47
CA GLY A 2 19.82 43.71 -71.59
C GLY A 2 19.52 42.32 -70.99
N GLN A 3 18.27 42.06 -70.62
CA GLN A 3 17.32 41.17 -71.32
C GLN A 3 17.50 39.68 -71.03
N GLY A 4 16.40 39.04 -70.59
CA GLY A 4 16.29 37.58 -70.45
C GLY A 4 15.04 37.08 -69.72
N ARG A 5 13.83 37.46 -70.18
CA ARG A 5 12.53 36.75 -69.95
C ARG A 5 12.61 35.36 -70.62
N ARG A 6 11.92 34.25 -70.29
CA ARG A 6 10.73 33.81 -69.51
C ARG A 6 10.91 32.25 -69.40
N TRP A 7 10.31 31.48 -68.49
CA TRP A 7 8.93 30.96 -68.60
C TRP A 7 8.48 30.20 -67.33
N MET A 8 7.16 30.22 -67.17
CA MET A 8 6.23 29.73 -66.14
C MET A 8 6.49 28.39 -65.43
N GLY A 9 6.09 28.35 -64.16
CA GLY A 9 5.64 27.15 -63.44
C GLY A 9 4.87 27.56 -62.19
N LEU A 10 3.58 27.20 -62.13
CA LEU A 10 2.59 27.55 -61.10
C LEU A 10 3.08 27.27 -59.67
N GLY A 11 2.77 28.22 -58.77
CA GLY A 11 2.92 28.03 -57.33
C GLY A 11 1.87 27.08 -56.75
N VAL A 12 2.34 26.12 -55.97
CA VAL A 12 1.57 25.47 -54.91
C VAL A 12 2.27 25.83 -53.62
N VAL A 13 1.64 26.70 -52.83
CA VAL A 13 2.02 26.95 -51.44
C VAL A 13 1.63 25.71 -50.65
N LEU A 14 2.60 24.85 -50.38
CA LEU A 14 2.45 23.76 -49.43
C LEU A 14 2.44 24.37 -48.03
N ALA A 15 1.25 24.63 -47.50
CA ALA A 15 1.08 24.90 -46.07
C ALA A 15 1.39 23.60 -45.32
N LEU A 16 2.62 23.47 -44.84
CA LEU A 16 3.00 22.51 -43.80
C LEU A 16 2.20 22.85 -42.53
N LEU A 17 1.02 22.24 -42.40
CA LEU A 17 0.35 22.09 -41.12
C LEU A 17 1.20 21.15 -40.27
N VAL A 18 2.05 21.75 -39.43
CA VAL A 18 2.63 21.07 -38.28
C VAL A 18 1.47 20.77 -37.33
N THR A 19 0.95 19.54 -37.38
CA THR A 19 0.02 19.01 -36.40
C THR A 19 0.79 18.72 -35.09
N GLY A 20 0.99 19.75 -34.26
CA GLY A 20 1.05 19.54 -32.81
C GLY A 20 -0.39 19.38 -32.33
N SER A 21 -0.79 18.43 -31.48
CA SER A 21 -0.10 17.53 -30.58
C SER A 21 -1.08 16.40 -30.24
N ALA A 22 -0.81 15.16 -30.67
CA ALA A 22 -1.56 13.98 -30.25
C ALA A 22 -0.79 13.30 -29.12
N GLY A 23 -1.33 13.32 -27.90
CA GLY A 23 -0.67 12.74 -26.73
C GLY A 23 -1.34 13.14 -25.42
N CYS A 24 -0.96 12.45 -24.34
CA CYS A 24 -1.28 12.85 -22.96
C CYS A 24 -0.94 14.33 -22.80
N LYS A 25 -1.94 15.18 -22.56
CA LYS A 25 -1.64 16.57 -22.25
C LYS A 25 -1.24 16.62 -20.80
N ASP A 26 -0.02 17.07 -20.54
CA ASP A 26 0.39 17.59 -19.24
C ASP A 26 -0.48 18.83 -18.98
N SER A 27 -1.73 18.62 -18.57
CA SER A 27 -2.44 19.63 -17.84
C SER A 27 -1.68 19.79 -16.54
N GLY A 28 -1.15 20.98 -16.26
CA GLY A 28 -0.74 21.34 -14.91
C GLY A 28 -1.82 20.83 -13.94
N PRO A 29 -1.49 20.08 -12.88
CA PRO A 29 -2.45 19.09 -12.39
C PRO A 29 -3.71 19.78 -11.88
N ALA A 30 -4.85 19.28 -12.35
CA ALA A 30 -6.16 19.74 -11.92
C ALA A 30 -6.54 18.95 -10.67
N PRO A 31 -7.16 19.57 -9.66
CA PRO A 31 -7.67 18.85 -8.50
C PRO A 31 -8.79 17.92 -8.98
N GLY A 32 -8.46 16.64 -9.18
CA GLY A 32 -9.48 15.60 -9.26
C GLY A 32 -10.17 15.53 -7.89
N THR A 33 -11.46 15.82 -7.84
CA THR A 33 -12.30 15.42 -6.71
C THR A 33 -12.24 13.90 -6.58
N PRO A 34 -11.75 13.33 -5.46
CA PRO A 34 -11.97 11.93 -5.18
C PRO A 34 -13.48 11.65 -5.22
N PRO A 35 -13.92 10.46 -5.69
CA PRO A 35 -15.33 10.11 -5.60
C PRO A 35 -15.80 10.19 -4.13
N PRO A 36 -17.01 10.74 -3.88
CA PRO A 36 -17.54 10.84 -2.52
C PRO A 36 -17.92 9.46 -2.00
N GLY A 37 -17.23 8.98 -0.96
CA GLY A 37 -17.61 7.75 -0.27
C GLY A 37 -16.74 7.45 0.95
N ASP A 38 -17.36 7.44 2.14
CA ASP A 38 -16.82 7.08 3.46
C ASP A 38 -16.29 5.62 3.55
N ARG A 39 -16.22 4.89 2.41
CA ARG A 39 -15.75 3.50 2.29
C ARG A 39 -14.42 3.35 1.53
N HIS A 40 -13.92 4.42 0.89
CA HIS A 40 -12.73 4.35 0.02
C HIS A 40 -11.40 4.35 0.79
N ASP A 41 -11.42 4.69 2.07
CA ASP A 41 -10.22 4.70 2.93
C ASP A 41 -10.11 3.45 3.79
N ASP A 42 -11.06 2.50 3.76
CA ASP A 42 -10.98 1.30 4.57
C ASP A 42 -10.03 0.28 3.92
N PRO A 43 -8.81 0.05 4.44
CA PRO A 43 -8.07 -1.13 4.02
C PRO A 43 -8.90 -2.36 4.44
N PRO A 44 -8.98 -3.40 3.61
CA PRO A 44 -9.69 -4.62 3.98
C PRO A 44 -8.91 -5.32 5.08
N LEU A 45 -9.22 -4.99 6.32
CA LEU A 45 -8.92 -5.84 7.45
C LEU A 45 -10.03 -6.88 7.41
N ASN A 46 -9.67 -8.11 7.03
CA ASN A 46 -10.51 -9.31 7.02
C ASN A 46 -11.78 -9.14 7.87
N ASN A 47 -12.95 -8.97 7.25
CA ASN A 47 -14.24 -9.32 7.85
C ASN A 47 -15.32 -9.57 6.80
N ASP A 48 -16.09 -10.59 7.12
CA ASP A 48 -17.25 -11.09 6.41
C ASP A 48 -18.50 -10.17 6.59
N ASP A 49 -19.30 -10.10 5.53
CA ASP A 49 -20.76 -9.80 5.44
C ASP A 49 -21.36 -8.36 5.39
N ALA A 50 -21.69 -7.95 4.16
CA ALA A 50 -23.00 -7.60 3.54
C ALA A 50 -24.01 -6.54 4.09
N GLY A 51 -24.16 -5.41 3.34
CA GLY A 51 -25.38 -4.68 2.83
C GLY A 51 -26.46 -4.09 3.80
N VAL A 52 -27.22 -2.98 3.59
CA VAL A 52 -27.57 -2.03 2.48
C VAL A 52 -28.24 -0.74 3.08
N LEU A 53 -28.26 0.39 2.34
CA LEU A 53 -28.74 1.79 2.63
C LEU A 53 -30.03 2.19 1.79
N PRO A 54 -30.41 3.48 1.52
CA PRO A 54 -31.02 4.58 2.33
C PRO A 54 -32.15 5.39 1.58
N GLY A 55 -32.49 6.62 2.03
CA GLY A 55 -33.16 7.68 1.21
C GLY A 55 -33.33 9.07 1.89
N PRO A 56 -33.39 10.22 1.15
CA PRO A 56 -32.69 11.49 1.48
C PRO A 56 -33.52 12.83 1.40
N ASP A 57 -32.82 13.99 1.55
CA ASP A 57 -33.06 15.38 1.01
C ASP A 57 -32.82 16.46 2.11
N GLY A 58 -32.16 17.63 1.97
CA GLY A 58 -31.48 18.40 0.91
C GLY A 58 -31.58 19.92 1.25
N GLY A 59 -30.53 20.75 1.09
CA GLY A 59 -30.66 22.22 1.04
C GLY A 59 -29.56 23.10 1.69
N VAL A 60 -28.94 23.96 0.88
CA VAL A 60 -27.71 24.78 1.09
C VAL A 60 -28.01 26.21 1.59
N ILE A 61 -27.17 26.79 2.48
CA ILE A 61 -26.90 28.25 2.57
C ILE A 61 -25.44 28.49 3.02
N VAL A 62 -24.74 29.40 2.34
CA VAL A 62 -23.40 29.95 2.68
C VAL A 62 -23.60 31.30 3.40
N PRO A 63 -22.82 31.63 4.44
CA PRO A 63 -21.90 32.77 4.27
C PRO A 63 -20.55 32.66 5.03
N GLU A 64 -19.68 33.57 4.61
CA GLU A 64 -18.29 33.88 5.00
C GLU A 64 -17.93 33.73 6.49
N TYR A 65 -16.73 33.20 6.74
CA TYR A 65 -16.07 33.29 8.05
C TYR A 65 -14.66 33.86 7.97
N ASP A 66 -14.46 34.71 8.96
CA ASP A 66 -13.26 35.37 9.45
C ASP A 66 -12.12 34.37 9.72
N ALA A 67 -10.93 34.69 9.23
CA ALA A 67 -9.74 33.88 9.37
C ALA A 67 -9.15 34.11 10.77
N GLY A 68 -9.40 33.18 11.70
CA GLY A 68 -8.74 33.16 13.00
C GLY A 68 -7.22 33.14 12.85
N THR A 69 -6.57 34.13 13.47
CA THR A 69 -5.12 34.31 13.54
C THR A 69 -4.44 33.17 14.30
N PRO A 70 -3.17 32.82 13.98
CA PRO A 70 -2.38 31.87 14.74
C PRO A 70 -2.21 32.35 16.18
N ASP A 71 -2.49 31.49 17.16
CA ASP A 71 -2.18 31.80 18.55
C ASP A 71 -0.66 32.02 18.71
N GLU A 72 -0.30 33.19 19.23
CA GLU A 72 1.05 33.47 19.72
C GLU A 72 1.41 32.53 20.88
N PRO A 73 2.72 32.29 21.15
CA PRO A 73 3.15 31.42 22.23
C PRO A 73 2.63 31.94 23.57
N ASP A 74 1.95 31.08 24.35
CA ASP A 74 1.54 31.39 25.72
C ASP A 74 2.77 31.71 26.59
N PRO A 75 2.96 32.98 27.01
CA PRO A 75 4.12 33.39 27.81
C PRO A 75 4.00 32.97 29.29
N ASN A 76 2.92 32.30 29.69
CA ASN A 76 2.67 31.86 31.07
C ASN A 76 2.89 30.37 31.31
N LEU A 77 3.41 29.61 30.34
CA LEU A 77 4.02 28.32 30.66
C LEU A 77 5.32 28.59 31.43
N PRO A 78 5.42 28.21 32.71
CA PRO A 78 6.67 28.37 33.43
C PRO A 78 7.75 27.58 32.69
N ASP A 79 8.80 28.27 32.25
CA ASP A 79 10.12 27.66 32.03
C ASP A 79 10.53 27.12 33.40
N GLY A 80 10.09 25.90 33.70
CA GLY A 80 10.41 25.17 34.91
C GLY A 80 11.92 24.93 34.95
N GLY A 81 12.63 25.91 35.49
CA GLY A 81 14.09 25.99 35.65
C GLY A 81 14.68 24.88 36.50
N THR A 82 14.58 23.64 36.03
CA THR A 82 15.51 22.57 36.38
C THR A 82 16.37 22.32 35.15
N SER A 83 17.69 22.49 35.28
CA SER A 83 18.61 22.03 34.25
C SER A 83 18.39 20.53 34.07
N LEU A 84 17.92 20.11 32.89
CA LEU A 84 17.77 18.70 32.56
C LEU A 84 19.11 17.98 32.82
N PRO A 85 19.08 16.72 33.29
CA PRO A 85 20.30 15.96 33.52
C PRO A 85 21.11 15.82 32.23
N ALA A 86 22.43 15.66 32.39
CA ALA A 86 23.33 15.41 31.27
C ALA A 86 22.91 14.15 30.52
N ARG A 87 22.89 14.22 29.18
CA ARG A 87 22.47 13.13 28.29
C ARG A 87 23.69 12.34 27.81
N ASP A 88 23.67 11.01 27.95
CA ASP A 88 24.67 10.13 27.33
C ASP A 88 24.29 9.84 25.87
N ALA A 89 24.95 10.57 24.95
CA ALA A 89 24.77 10.41 23.52
C ALA A 89 25.14 8.99 23.03
N ASP A 90 26.08 8.33 23.71
CA ASP A 90 26.63 7.03 23.31
C ASP A 90 25.89 5.85 23.96
N ALA A 91 24.83 6.10 24.75
CA ALA A 91 24.16 5.06 25.52
C ALA A 91 23.63 3.92 24.63
N VAL A 92 23.01 4.25 23.51
CA VAL A 92 22.48 3.27 22.53
C VAL A 92 23.62 2.50 21.85
N HIS A 93 24.74 3.16 21.54
CA HIS A 93 25.92 2.48 21.00
C HIS A 93 26.49 1.46 21.98
N LYS A 94 26.76 1.88 23.23
CA LYS A 94 27.27 1.01 24.30
C LYS A 94 26.32 -0.16 24.59
N GLU A 95 25.02 0.08 24.48
CA GLU A 95 24.00 -0.96 24.63
C GLU A 95 24.09 -2.01 23.52
N ASN A 96 24.29 -1.61 22.27
CA ASN A 96 24.39 -2.51 21.12
C ASN A 96 25.68 -3.34 21.08
N GLN A 97 26.70 -2.97 21.86
CA GLN A 97 27.90 -3.80 22.06
C GLN A 97 27.63 -5.00 22.99
N LYS A 98 26.52 -5.00 23.73
CA LYS A 98 26.13 -6.12 24.59
C LYS A 98 25.58 -7.28 23.75
N LYS A 99 25.72 -8.51 24.28
CA LYS A 99 25.25 -9.72 23.61
C LYS A 99 23.72 -9.74 23.49
N GLY A 100 23.22 -9.81 22.26
CA GLY A 100 21.81 -10.04 21.96
C GLY A 100 21.37 -11.52 22.10
N THR A 101 20.08 -11.78 21.89
CA THR A 101 19.47 -13.11 21.96
C THR A 101 18.34 -13.24 20.95
N ALA A 102 18.09 -14.44 20.40
CA ALA A 102 16.94 -14.70 19.54
C ALA A 102 15.69 -15.17 20.31
N HIS A 103 15.80 -15.39 21.63
CA HIS A 103 14.71 -15.92 22.47
C HIS A 103 13.51 -14.98 22.62
N TRP A 104 13.64 -13.71 22.22
CA TRP A 104 12.50 -12.80 22.16
C TRP A 104 11.43 -13.32 21.19
N ARG A 105 11.82 -13.87 20.02
CA ARG A 105 10.90 -14.34 18.97
C ARG A 105 9.85 -15.32 19.51
N ILE A 106 8.58 -15.07 19.21
CA ILE A 106 7.47 -15.96 19.58
C ILE A 106 7.37 -17.09 18.56
N THR A 107 7.46 -18.32 19.03
CA THR A 107 7.31 -19.55 18.23
C THR A 107 5.90 -20.12 18.27
N ARG A 108 5.20 -19.97 19.41
CA ARG A 108 3.78 -20.30 19.58
C ARG A 108 3.01 -19.03 19.92
N ASN A 109 2.41 -18.40 18.92
CA ASN A 109 1.58 -17.22 19.13
C ASN A 109 0.31 -17.58 19.90
N ALA A 110 0.03 -16.83 20.97
CA ALA A 110 -1.25 -16.90 21.65
C ALA A 110 -2.33 -16.34 20.74
N ASN A 111 -3.28 -17.20 20.38
CA ASN A 111 -4.47 -16.84 19.61
C ASN A 111 -5.70 -17.07 20.50
N GLN A 112 -6.86 -16.55 20.12
CA GLN A 112 -8.11 -16.81 20.85
C GLN A 112 -8.08 -16.42 22.34
N ARG A 113 -7.33 -15.36 22.67
CA ARG A 113 -7.22 -14.81 24.04
C ARG A 113 -6.58 -15.76 25.06
N GLU A 114 -5.77 -16.74 24.63
CA GLU A 114 -5.06 -17.65 25.54
C GLU A 114 -4.25 -16.91 26.63
N ILE A 115 -3.48 -15.90 26.22
CA ILE A 115 -2.83 -14.92 27.07
C ILE A 115 -2.66 -13.62 26.30
N GLU A 116 -2.99 -12.50 26.93
CA GLU A 116 -2.90 -11.17 26.34
C GLU A 116 -2.74 -10.10 27.43
N GLY A 117 -2.25 -8.93 27.06
CA GLY A 117 -2.09 -7.84 28.00
C GLY A 117 -1.82 -6.50 27.31
N TYR A 118 -1.87 -5.45 28.12
CA TYR A 118 -1.56 -4.08 27.70
C TYR A 118 -0.95 -3.30 28.86
N PRO A 119 -0.12 -2.28 28.58
CA PRO A 119 0.44 -1.43 29.63
C PRO A 119 -0.58 -0.35 30.02
N LEU A 120 -0.65 -0.01 31.31
CA LEU A 120 -1.48 1.14 31.76
C LEU A 120 -0.84 2.49 31.37
N LYS A 121 0.48 2.50 31.15
CA LYS A 121 1.27 3.62 30.62
C LYS A 121 2.38 3.00 29.76
N ALA A 122 2.47 3.39 28.49
CA ALA A 122 3.39 2.78 27.54
C ALA A 122 4.78 3.45 27.53
N THR A 123 4.87 4.76 27.77
CA THR A 123 6.16 5.47 27.85
C THR A 123 6.57 5.70 29.31
N LEU A 124 7.78 5.30 29.66
CA LEU A 124 8.32 5.35 31.03
C LEU A 124 9.73 5.92 31.04
N THR A 125 10.08 6.55 32.15
CA THR A 125 11.43 7.04 32.49
C THR A 125 12.07 6.06 33.47
N GLN A 126 13.39 6.01 33.52
CA GLN A 126 14.09 5.14 34.48
C GLN A 126 13.67 5.45 35.93
N GLY A 127 13.42 4.40 36.72
CA GLY A 127 12.91 4.49 38.09
C GLY A 127 11.38 4.47 38.21
N GLU A 128 10.63 4.63 37.12
CA GLU A 128 9.19 4.36 37.11
C GLU A 128 8.90 2.84 37.09
N SER A 129 7.66 2.45 37.39
CA SER A 129 7.20 1.06 37.31
C SER A 129 6.27 0.86 36.11
N LEU A 130 6.59 -0.11 35.25
CA LEU A 130 5.69 -0.60 34.21
C LEU A 130 4.60 -1.47 34.85
N ARG A 131 3.36 -0.98 34.81
CA ARG A 131 2.18 -1.75 35.22
C ARG A 131 1.51 -2.38 34.00
N VAL A 132 1.41 -3.71 33.99
CA VAL A 132 0.81 -4.47 32.88
C VAL A 132 -0.42 -5.20 33.38
N ALA A 133 -1.56 -4.96 32.73
CA ALA A 133 -2.76 -5.76 32.92
C ALA A 133 -2.69 -6.99 32.01
N VAL A 134 -2.90 -8.18 32.58
CA VAL A 134 -2.83 -9.45 31.87
C VAL A 134 -4.13 -10.21 32.09
N SER A 135 -4.68 -10.78 31.01
CA SER A 135 -5.85 -11.65 31.05
C SER A 135 -5.55 -12.96 30.34
N LEU A 136 -6.07 -14.06 30.88
CA LEU A 136 -5.97 -15.39 30.30
C LEU A 136 -7.37 -15.94 30.02
N SER A 137 -7.50 -16.76 28.98
CA SER A 137 -8.76 -17.46 28.67
C SER A 137 -9.19 -18.41 29.79
N GLU A 138 -8.24 -18.91 30.58
CA GLU A 138 -8.42 -19.84 31.69
C GLU A 138 -7.35 -19.58 32.77
N ALA A 139 -7.64 -19.94 34.03
CA ALA A 139 -6.72 -19.72 35.14
C ALA A 139 -5.47 -20.61 35.00
N LYS A 140 -4.32 -20.01 34.70
CA LYS A 140 -3.02 -20.68 34.51
C LYS A 140 -1.89 -19.80 35.02
N SER A 141 -0.72 -20.38 35.18
CA SER A 141 0.48 -19.60 35.48
C SER A 141 1.12 -19.08 34.19
N PHE A 142 1.82 -17.95 34.25
CA PHE A 142 2.64 -17.45 33.16
C PHE A 142 3.96 -16.88 33.68
N THR A 143 4.98 -16.89 32.82
CA THR A 143 6.27 -16.22 33.04
C THR A 143 6.37 -15.02 32.12
N TRP A 144 7.22 -14.07 32.46
CA TRP A 144 7.42 -12.88 31.64
C TRP A 144 8.91 -12.58 31.46
N PHE A 145 9.24 -12.03 30.30
CA PHE A 145 10.58 -11.60 29.90
C PHE A 145 10.48 -10.21 29.31
N VAL A 146 11.42 -9.33 29.65
CA VAL A 146 11.53 -8.00 29.05
C VAL A 146 12.70 -7.99 28.10
N TYR A 147 12.45 -7.57 26.87
CA TYR A 147 13.46 -7.41 25.84
C TYR A 147 13.53 -5.96 25.39
N ARG A 148 14.74 -5.39 25.31
CA ARG A 148 15.02 -4.16 24.57
C ARG A 148 15.28 -4.55 23.12
N LEU A 149 14.46 -4.06 22.20
CA LEU A 149 14.63 -4.28 20.76
C LEU A 149 15.70 -3.33 20.21
N GLY A 150 16.44 -3.76 19.18
CA GLY A 150 17.58 -3.00 18.65
C GLY A 150 18.49 -3.83 17.75
N TYR A 151 19.68 -3.31 17.46
CA TYR A 151 20.59 -3.96 16.51
C TYR A 151 21.25 -5.24 17.06
N TYR A 152 22.00 -5.13 18.16
CA TYR A 152 22.74 -6.24 18.81
C TYR A 152 23.45 -7.20 17.86
N GLY A 153 24.17 -6.66 16.86
CA GLY A 153 24.86 -7.47 15.84
C GLY A 153 23.93 -8.22 14.89
N GLY A 154 22.71 -7.70 14.67
CA GLY A 154 21.68 -8.30 13.82
C GLY A 154 20.76 -9.31 14.51
N VAL A 155 20.92 -9.53 15.83
CA VAL A 155 20.11 -10.51 16.57
C VAL A 155 18.73 -9.95 16.95
N GLY A 156 18.57 -8.63 17.03
CA GLY A 156 17.27 -7.95 17.13
C GLY A 156 16.81 -7.56 18.54
N ALA A 157 17.34 -8.19 19.59
CA ALA A 157 17.01 -7.80 20.97
C ALA A 157 18.02 -8.28 22.01
N ARG A 158 17.99 -7.66 23.19
CA ARG A 158 18.62 -8.15 24.43
C ARG A 158 17.59 -8.30 25.53
N GLU A 159 17.69 -9.38 26.30
CA GLU A 159 16.89 -9.54 27.52
C GLU A 159 17.43 -8.63 28.63
N VAL A 160 16.54 -7.87 29.28
CA VAL A 160 16.89 -6.93 30.34
C VAL A 160 16.29 -7.29 31.70
N ALA A 161 15.22 -8.09 31.72
CA ALA A 161 14.60 -8.60 32.94
C ALA A 161 13.74 -9.83 32.64
N ARG A 162 13.43 -10.59 33.69
CA ARG A 162 12.49 -11.71 33.67
C ARG A 162 11.86 -11.91 35.04
N GLY A 163 10.73 -12.60 35.09
CA GLY A 163 10.11 -12.99 36.34
C GLY A 163 8.96 -13.98 36.18
N GLY A 164 8.33 -14.29 37.31
CA GLY A 164 7.30 -15.32 37.43
C GLY A 164 7.83 -16.65 38.00
N PRO A 165 6.98 -17.69 38.06
CA PRO A 165 5.60 -17.74 37.54
C PRO A 165 4.63 -16.84 38.31
N VAL A 166 3.72 -16.19 37.60
CA VAL A 166 2.61 -15.38 38.13
C VAL A 166 1.30 -16.13 37.87
N LYS A 167 0.40 -16.17 38.85
CA LYS A 167 -0.94 -16.74 38.67
C LYS A 167 -1.81 -15.76 37.89
N GLY A 168 -2.20 -16.12 36.68
CA GLY A 168 -3.09 -15.35 35.81
C GLY A 168 -4.52 -15.87 35.86
N THR A 169 -5.48 -14.98 35.70
CA THR A 169 -6.91 -15.28 35.63
C THR A 169 -7.53 -14.53 34.45
N ARG A 170 -8.77 -14.90 34.11
CA ARG A 170 -9.59 -14.12 33.18
C ARG A 170 -10.01 -12.83 33.86
N GLN A 171 -9.69 -11.69 33.26
CA GLN A 171 -10.17 -10.37 33.68
C GLN A 171 -11.57 -10.11 33.10
N ALA A 172 -12.24 -9.05 33.57
CA ALA A 172 -13.58 -8.68 33.12
C ALA A 172 -13.66 -8.43 31.60
N ASP A 173 -14.81 -8.70 31.00
CA ASP A 173 -15.02 -8.37 29.59
C ASP A 173 -15.03 -6.85 29.36
N CYS A 174 -14.60 -6.44 28.17
CA CYS A 174 -14.51 -5.04 27.77
C CYS A 174 -15.56 -4.77 26.68
N PRO A 175 -16.81 -4.42 27.05
CA PRO A 175 -17.87 -4.19 26.09
C PRO A 175 -17.60 -2.94 25.25
N ALA A 176 -18.10 -2.93 24.01
CA ALA A 176 -18.07 -1.75 23.15
C ALA A 176 -19.16 -0.76 23.56
N ASP A 177 -18.83 0.52 23.61
CA ASP A 177 -19.81 1.61 23.72
C ASP A 177 -20.62 1.72 22.41
N PRO A 178 -21.95 1.56 22.42
CA PRO A 178 -22.77 1.61 21.20
C PRO A 178 -22.86 3.01 20.57
N THR A 179 -22.45 4.06 21.27
CA THR A 179 -22.50 5.45 20.78
C THR A 179 -21.20 5.83 20.05
N THR A 180 -20.07 5.33 20.54
CA THR A 180 -18.74 5.72 20.05
C THR A 180 -17.94 4.57 19.45
N GLY A 181 -18.36 3.33 19.69
CA GLY A 181 -17.64 2.11 19.32
C GLY A 181 -16.41 1.85 20.19
N LEU A 182 -16.17 2.66 21.22
CA LEU A 182 -15.00 2.56 22.09
C LEU A 182 -15.00 1.22 22.82
N ILE A 183 -13.89 0.50 22.73
CA ILE A 183 -13.56 -0.63 23.61
C ILE A 183 -12.38 -0.22 24.47
N ALA A 184 -12.62 -0.12 25.78
CA ALA A 184 -11.60 0.14 26.78
C ALA A 184 -11.78 -0.83 27.95
N CYS A 185 -10.70 -1.50 28.35
CA CYS A 185 -10.70 -2.43 29.46
C CYS A 185 -10.38 -1.72 30.78
N ALA A 186 -11.06 -2.15 31.85
CA ALA A 186 -10.77 -1.74 33.23
C ALA A 186 -10.02 -2.85 34.00
N TRP A 187 -9.08 -3.53 33.35
CA TRP A 187 -8.34 -4.63 33.97
C TRP A 187 -7.38 -4.11 35.04
N SER A 188 -7.28 -4.85 36.14
CA SER A 188 -6.29 -4.56 37.18
C SER A 188 -4.91 -5.04 36.76
N PRO A 189 -3.83 -4.31 37.11
CA PRO A 189 -2.48 -4.73 36.78
C PRO A 189 -2.15 -6.08 37.42
N SER A 190 -1.63 -7.00 36.63
CA SER A 190 -1.16 -8.32 37.09
C SER A 190 0.35 -8.35 37.30
N LEU A 191 1.07 -7.40 36.69
CA LEU A 191 2.51 -7.22 36.83
C LEU A 191 2.83 -5.78 37.18
N GLU A 192 3.86 -5.63 38.01
CA GLU A 192 4.56 -4.37 38.22
C GLU A 192 6.06 -4.64 38.03
N ILE A 193 6.65 -4.05 36.99
CA ILE A 193 8.03 -4.28 36.59
C ILE A 193 8.80 -2.97 36.76
N PRO A 194 9.77 -2.88 37.69
CA PRO A 194 10.55 -1.66 37.85
C PRO A 194 11.45 -1.43 36.63
N VAL A 195 11.41 -0.23 36.06
CA VAL A 195 12.33 0.20 35.01
C VAL A 195 13.66 0.54 35.68
N ALA A 196 14.65 -0.34 35.51
CA ALA A 196 15.93 -0.16 36.19
C ALA A 196 16.68 1.08 35.71
N LYS A 197 17.52 1.65 36.57
CA LYS A 197 18.27 2.89 36.29
C LYS A 197 19.24 2.77 35.11
N ASP A 198 19.67 1.56 34.78
CA ASP A 198 20.60 1.24 33.71
C ASP A 198 19.89 0.82 32.41
N TRP A 199 18.56 0.82 32.36
CA TRP A 199 17.82 0.59 31.13
C TRP A 199 18.01 1.80 30.20
N VAL A 200 18.54 1.52 29.02
CA VAL A 200 18.82 2.54 28.00
C VAL A 200 17.55 2.91 27.26
N ARG A 201 17.35 4.19 26.93
CA ARG A 201 16.25 4.64 26.08
C ARG A 201 16.04 3.73 24.86
N GLY A 202 14.80 3.49 24.46
CA GLY A 202 14.51 2.58 23.35
C GLY A 202 13.12 1.97 23.36
N VAL A 203 12.95 1.03 22.44
CA VAL A 203 11.74 0.24 22.23
C VAL A 203 11.86 -1.09 22.98
N TYR A 204 10.83 -1.44 23.74
CA TYR A 204 10.81 -2.64 24.56
C TYR A 204 9.55 -3.46 24.36
N VAL A 205 9.64 -4.75 24.66
CA VAL A 205 8.48 -5.64 24.77
C VAL A 205 8.55 -6.45 26.04
N VAL A 206 7.41 -6.64 26.70
CA VAL A 206 7.20 -7.74 27.65
C VAL A 206 6.68 -8.94 26.84
N LYS A 207 7.44 -10.02 26.79
CA LYS A 207 6.98 -11.31 26.28
C LYS A 207 6.34 -12.09 27.43
N LEU A 208 5.03 -12.27 27.36
CA LEU A 208 4.26 -13.12 28.25
C LEU A 208 4.28 -14.55 27.68
N VAL A 209 4.59 -15.54 28.52
CA VAL A 209 4.63 -16.96 28.15
C VAL A 209 3.80 -17.74 29.16
N ARG A 210 2.61 -18.20 28.76
CA ARG A 210 1.76 -19.04 29.61
C ARG A 210 2.41 -20.43 29.76
N GLU A 211 2.12 -21.14 30.85
CA GLU A 211 2.80 -22.39 31.22
C GLU A 211 2.76 -23.49 30.13
N ASP A 212 1.74 -23.49 29.26
CA ASP A 212 1.56 -24.37 28.10
C ASP A 212 2.13 -23.79 26.78
N GLN A 213 2.99 -22.78 26.89
CA GLN A 213 3.77 -22.12 25.82
C GLN A 213 3.11 -21.07 24.90
N PRO A 214 1.79 -20.79 24.87
CA PRO A 214 1.28 -19.70 24.04
C PRO A 214 1.84 -18.39 24.59
N SER A 215 2.29 -17.54 23.67
CA SER A 215 3.01 -16.32 24.02
C SER A 215 2.44 -15.10 23.32
N ARG A 216 2.53 -13.94 23.99
CA ARG A 216 2.07 -12.65 23.47
C ARG A 216 3.00 -11.54 23.93
N TYR A 217 3.16 -10.51 23.11
CA TYR A 217 3.92 -9.33 23.50
C TYR A 217 3.03 -8.23 24.08
N VAL A 218 3.65 -7.37 24.88
CA VAL A 218 3.13 -6.07 25.31
C VAL A 218 4.21 -5.02 25.06
N PRO A 219 4.06 -4.11 24.07
CA PRO A 219 5.07 -3.10 23.76
C PRO A 219 5.05 -1.96 24.78
N PHE A 220 6.22 -1.39 25.06
CA PHE A 220 6.39 -0.17 25.84
C PHE A 220 7.72 0.51 25.48
N PHE A 221 7.93 1.73 25.95
CA PHE A 221 9.05 2.57 25.59
C PHE A 221 9.73 3.12 26.84
N VAL A 222 11.07 3.12 26.82
CA VAL A 222 11.87 3.76 27.87
C VAL A 222 12.49 5.02 27.29
N ARG A 223 12.35 6.12 28.01
CA ARG A 223 12.95 7.41 27.67
C ARG A 223 13.90 7.86 28.77
N ASP A 224 14.88 8.65 28.38
CA ASP A 224 15.73 9.35 29.34
C ASP A 224 14.97 10.52 29.98
N ALA A 225 15.40 10.93 31.16
CA ALA A 225 14.90 12.17 31.80
C ALA A 225 15.21 13.41 30.94
N ASN A 226 16.26 13.36 30.12
CA ASN A 226 16.54 14.32 29.06
C ASN A 226 16.29 13.67 27.69
N PRO A 227 15.11 13.89 27.06
CA PRO A 227 14.70 13.15 25.86
C PRO A 227 15.31 13.69 24.54
N ARG A 228 16.12 14.75 24.62
CA ARG A 228 16.56 15.57 23.48
C ARG A 228 17.65 14.90 22.65
N SER A 229 17.37 13.79 21.98
CA SER A 229 18.31 13.05 21.11
C SER A 229 18.59 13.80 19.79
N GLU A 230 19.74 13.56 19.15
CA GLU A 230 20.11 14.22 17.88
C GLU A 230 19.24 13.73 16.72
N VAL A 231 18.93 12.43 16.70
CA VAL A 231 17.96 11.80 15.81
C VAL A 231 16.75 11.37 16.64
N ALA A 232 15.59 11.93 16.33
CA ALA A 232 14.35 11.62 17.02
C ALA A 232 13.44 10.78 16.11
N VAL A 233 12.95 9.66 16.60
CA VAL A 233 12.13 8.71 15.83
C VAL A 233 10.73 8.64 16.44
N LEU A 234 9.72 8.97 15.64
CA LEU A 234 8.33 8.77 16.03
C LEU A 234 7.92 7.32 15.76
N ILE A 235 7.43 6.65 16.80
CA ILE A 235 6.78 5.36 16.73
C ILE A 235 5.25 5.58 16.69
N PRO A 236 4.54 5.16 15.62
CA PRO A 236 3.17 5.59 15.33
C PRO A 236 2.11 4.81 16.11
N THR A 237 2.11 4.95 17.44
CA THR A 237 1.18 4.29 18.37
C THR A 237 -0.28 4.66 18.11
N SER A 238 -0.58 5.89 17.70
CA SER A 238 -1.95 6.32 17.38
C SER A 238 -2.52 5.55 16.19
N SER A 239 -1.68 5.29 15.20
CA SER A 239 -2.02 4.48 14.03
C SER A 239 -2.22 3.02 14.44
N TRP A 240 -1.36 2.48 15.31
CA TRP A 240 -1.58 1.14 15.87
C TRP A 240 -2.93 1.02 16.58
N ALA A 241 -3.32 2.04 17.35
CA ALA A 241 -4.60 2.07 18.04
C ALA A 241 -5.77 2.23 17.07
N ALA A 242 -5.65 3.07 16.04
CA ALA A 242 -6.68 3.26 15.01
C ALA A 242 -7.05 1.95 14.31
N TYR A 243 -6.03 1.13 14.00
CA TYR A 243 -6.16 -0.17 13.35
C TYR A 243 -6.41 -1.36 14.29
N ASN A 244 -6.50 -1.14 15.61
CA ASN A 244 -6.64 -2.22 16.57
C ASN A 244 -8.07 -2.78 16.59
N THR A 245 -8.28 -3.93 15.94
CA THR A 245 -9.57 -4.65 15.91
C THR A 245 -9.82 -5.51 17.15
N TRP A 246 -8.92 -5.50 18.15
CA TRP A 246 -9.12 -6.26 19.37
C TRP A 246 -10.44 -5.88 20.05
N GLY A 247 -11.28 -6.88 20.33
CA GLY A 247 -12.60 -6.71 20.93
C GLY A 247 -13.77 -6.57 19.94
N GLY A 248 -13.47 -6.29 18.66
CA GLY A 248 -14.43 -6.29 17.55
C GLY A 248 -14.70 -4.93 16.90
N THR A 249 -14.12 -3.84 17.40
CA THR A 249 -14.22 -2.51 16.78
C THR A 249 -12.88 -1.81 16.67
N SER A 250 -12.71 -1.02 15.61
CA SER A 250 -11.58 -0.11 15.37
C SER A 250 -12.07 1.15 14.65
N LEU A 251 -11.19 2.10 14.32
CA LEU A 251 -11.57 3.25 13.49
C LEU A 251 -11.85 2.89 12.02
N TYR A 252 -11.75 1.61 11.67
CA TYR A 252 -11.98 1.05 10.35
C TYR A 252 -12.98 -0.10 10.32
N ASP A 253 -13.43 -0.58 11.48
CA ASP A 253 -14.09 -1.87 11.56
C ASP A 253 -15.10 -1.95 12.71
N ASP A 254 -16.18 -2.69 12.47
CA ASP A 254 -17.24 -3.01 13.41
C ASP A 254 -17.78 -4.41 13.13
N GLN A 255 -17.02 -5.41 13.56
CA GLN A 255 -17.30 -6.84 13.36
C GLN A 255 -18.63 -7.29 13.97
N LYS A 256 -19.15 -6.53 14.94
CA LYS A 256 -20.35 -6.88 15.70
C LYS A 256 -21.56 -6.02 15.36
N GLY A 257 -21.40 -5.05 14.44
CA GLY A 257 -22.46 -4.12 14.06
C GLY A 257 -22.96 -3.23 15.20
N VAL A 258 -22.13 -2.93 16.21
CA VAL A 258 -22.54 -2.09 17.36
C VAL A 258 -22.78 -0.64 16.95
N MET A 259 -22.15 -0.18 15.86
CA MET A 259 -22.25 1.18 15.33
C MET A 259 -23.36 1.36 14.29
N LYS A 260 -24.13 0.30 13.98
CA LYS A 260 -25.27 0.36 13.04
C LYS A 260 -26.26 1.47 13.40
N SER A 261 -26.51 1.71 14.69
CA SER A 261 -27.39 2.79 15.16
C SER A 261 -26.88 4.20 14.83
N GLN A 262 -25.57 4.34 14.63
CA GLN A 262 -24.90 5.58 14.25
C GLN A 262 -24.77 5.72 12.72
N GLY A 263 -25.26 4.75 11.94
CA GLY A 263 -25.18 4.77 10.47
C GLY A 263 -23.79 4.50 9.90
N VAL A 264 -22.85 3.99 10.71
CA VAL A 264 -21.47 3.69 10.30
C VAL A 264 -21.08 2.26 10.69
N SER A 265 -20.04 1.72 10.06
CA SER A 265 -19.48 0.38 10.31
C SER A 265 -18.07 0.43 10.92
N ARG A 266 -17.82 1.44 11.75
CA ARG A 266 -16.54 1.69 12.43
C ARG A 266 -16.77 2.47 13.72
N ALA A 267 -15.85 2.36 14.66
CA ALA A 267 -15.85 3.20 15.85
C ALA A 267 -15.47 4.66 15.51
N PHE A 268 -15.93 5.59 16.34
CA PHE A 268 -15.44 6.97 16.40
C PHE A 268 -14.26 7.14 17.36
N LYS A 269 -14.04 6.16 18.26
CA LYS A 269 -12.99 6.22 19.28
C LYS A 269 -12.29 4.87 19.43
N SER A 270 -10.97 4.91 19.65
CA SER A 270 -10.14 3.75 19.97
C SER A 270 -9.37 3.99 21.26
N SER A 271 -9.14 2.94 22.07
CA SER A 271 -8.38 3.04 23.31
C SER A 271 -7.04 2.32 23.24
N TYR A 272 -6.06 2.85 23.96
CA TYR A 272 -4.82 2.17 24.33
C TYR A 272 -4.98 1.21 25.52
N ASP A 273 -6.10 1.27 26.24
CA ASP A 273 -6.39 0.40 27.40
C ASP A 273 -7.01 -0.91 26.96
N ARG A 274 -6.36 -1.57 26.01
CA ARG A 274 -6.72 -2.90 25.51
C ARG A 274 -5.53 -3.56 24.81
N PRO A 275 -5.47 -4.89 24.74
CA PRO A 275 -4.43 -5.58 23.98
C PRO A 275 -4.46 -5.24 22.49
N TYR A 276 -3.33 -5.43 21.80
CA TYR A 276 -3.29 -5.37 20.33
C TYR A 276 -3.56 -6.74 19.70
N TYR A 277 -4.42 -6.75 18.68
CA TYR A 277 -4.69 -7.96 17.90
C TYR A 277 -3.57 -8.31 16.89
N ARG A 278 -2.96 -7.30 16.26
CA ARG A 278 -1.93 -7.49 15.23
C ARG A 278 -0.55 -7.77 15.80
N ALA A 279 0.31 -8.31 14.93
CA ALA A 279 1.74 -8.54 15.16
C ALA A 279 2.06 -9.16 16.54
N GLN A 280 1.36 -10.24 16.89
CA GLN A 280 1.61 -10.97 18.15
C GLN A 280 1.44 -10.12 19.43
N GLY A 281 0.70 -9.01 19.37
CA GLY A 281 0.44 -8.14 20.51
C GLY A 281 1.16 -6.79 20.46
N THR A 282 1.85 -6.46 19.37
CA THR A 282 2.66 -5.23 19.30
C THR A 282 2.10 -4.13 18.40
N GLY A 283 0.86 -4.24 17.91
CA GLY A 283 0.34 -3.29 16.92
C GLY A 283 1.05 -3.51 15.58
N ALA A 284 1.78 -2.50 15.08
CA ALA A 284 2.60 -2.60 13.86
C ALA A 284 4.12 -2.61 14.11
N LEU A 285 4.56 -2.62 15.38
CA LEU A 285 5.99 -2.56 15.74
C LEU A 285 6.86 -3.60 15.02
N MET A 286 6.40 -4.85 14.98
CA MET A 286 7.15 -5.96 14.38
C MET A 286 7.01 -6.00 12.85
N THR A 287 6.09 -5.25 12.25
CA THR A 287 5.84 -5.27 10.81
C THR A 287 6.41 -4.05 10.09
N ASP A 288 6.40 -2.88 10.73
CA ASP A 288 6.69 -1.60 10.07
C ASP A 288 7.90 -0.88 10.71
N ASP A 289 8.07 -0.96 12.04
CA ASP A 289 9.01 -0.10 12.77
C ASP A 289 10.36 -0.75 13.09
N LEU A 290 10.37 -2.06 13.37
CA LEU A 290 11.57 -2.75 13.86
C LEU A 290 12.74 -2.72 12.87
N SER A 291 12.47 -2.71 11.56
CA SER A 291 13.49 -2.55 10.52
C SER A 291 14.23 -1.22 10.67
N LEU A 292 13.49 -0.12 10.89
CA LEU A 292 14.04 1.22 11.10
C LEU A 292 14.86 1.28 12.39
N VAL A 293 14.31 0.77 13.50
CA VAL A 293 14.99 0.73 14.80
C VAL A 293 16.33 -0.01 14.68
N THR A 294 16.30 -1.21 14.11
CA THR A 294 17.48 -2.06 13.91
C THR A 294 18.53 -1.37 13.03
N TRP A 295 18.09 -0.73 11.94
CA TRP A 295 19.00 -0.03 11.04
C TRP A 295 19.62 1.18 11.72
N LEU A 296 18.83 2.10 12.29
CA LEU A 296 19.34 3.31 12.95
C LEU A 296 20.33 3.00 14.07
N GLU A 297 20.04 2.00 14.91
CA GLU A 297 20.94 1.60 15.99
C GLU A 297 22.26 0.99 15.50
N SER A 298 22.29 0.46 14.27
CA SER A 298 23.52 -0.01 13.63
C SER A 298 24.41 1.12 13.10
N GLN A 299 23.90 2.36 13.03
CA GLN A 299 24.61 3.50 12.41
C GLN A 299 25.47 4.31 13.39
N ASP A 300 25.59 3.87 14.64
CA ASP A 300 26.35 4.59 15.68
C ASP A 300 25.86 6.03 15.91
N LEU A 301 24.54 6.19 15.98
CA LEU A 301 23.87 7.47 16.15
C LEU A 301 23.27 7.61 17.55
N ASP A 302 23.20 8.85 18.01
CA ASP A 302 22.41 9.22 19.18
C ASP A 302 20.92 9.30 18.79
N VAL A 303 20.25 8.16 18.95
CA VAL A 303 18.85 7.98 18.58
C VAL A 303 17.96 7.99 19.81
N GLY A 304 16.84 8.69 19.74
CA GLY A 304 15.76 8.68 20.71
C GLY A 304 14.44 8.29 20.05
N TYR A 305 13.59 7.60 20.81
CA TYR A 305 12.28 7.14 20.36
C TYR A 305 11.20 7.77 21.22
N PHE A 306 10.13 8.22 20.59
CA PHE A 306 8.97 8.81 21.24
C PHE A 306 7.69 8.36 20.52
N THR A 307 6.54 8.49 21.19
CA THR A 307 5.25 8.07 20.65
C THR A 307 4.38 9.26 20.25
N ASP A 308 3.23 9.01 19.64
CA ASP A 308 2.28 10.07 19.29
C ASP A 308 1.77 10.82 20.53
N GLU A 309 1.55 10.10 21.63
CA GLU A 309 1.12 10.68 22.90
C GLU A 309 2.19 11.64 23.46
N ASP A 310 3.47 11.25 23.35
CA ASP A 310 4.61 12.08 23.77
C ASP A 310 4.71 13.36 22.94
N LEU A 311 4.50 13.27 21.62
CA LEU A 311 4.56 14.42 20.71
C LEU A 311 3.33 15.33 20.84
N ASP A 312 2.14 14.80 21.11
CA ASP A 312 0.98 15.62 21.46
C ASP A 312 1.17 16.38 22.79
N GLU A 313 1.90 15.77 23.73
CA GLU A 313 2.20 16.36 25.03
C GLU A 313 3.23 17.47 24.95
N SER A 314 4.36 17.25 24.28
CA SER A 314 5.48 18.18 24.31
C SER A 314 6.34 18.16 23.06
N TYR A 315 6.80 19.36 22.67
CA TYR A 315 7.81 19.57 21.64
C TYR A 315 9.24 19.21 22.07
N ASP A 316 9.46 18.86 23.34
CA ASP A 316 10.82 18.76 23.91
C ASP A 316 11.71 17.70 23.23
N PHE A 317 11.13 16.59 22.75
CA PHE A 317 11.87 15.57 22.00
C PHE A 317 12.54 16.14 20.75
N LEU A 318 11.89 17.11 20.12
CA LEU A 318 12.38 17.73 18.91
C LEU A 318 13.37 18.87 19.20
N ARG A 319 13.39 19.48 20.39
CA ARG A 319 14.28 20.61 20.70
C ARG A 319 15.78 20.33 20.51
N GLY A 320 16.22 19.09 20.79
CA GLY A 320 17.60 18.65 20.55
C GLY A 320 17.84 17.96 19.20
N ALA A 321 16.77 17.65 18.47
CA ALA A 321 16.84 16.87 17.26
C ALA A 321 17.26 17.73 16.06
N LYS A 322 18.20 17.22 15.27
CA LYS A 322 18.48 17.76 13.93
C LYS A 322 17.62 17.10 12.87
N VAL A 323 17.22 15.85 13.13
CA VAL A 323 16.43 15.03 12.22
C VAL A 323 15.30 14.35 12.99
N TRP A 324 14.09 14.48 12.49
CA TRP A 324 12.93 13.68 12.88
C TRP A 324 12.64 12.65 11.79
N VAL A 325 12.62 11.38 12.16
CA VAL A 325 12.31 10.25 11.28
C VAL A 325 10.91 9.72 11.61
N MET A 326 10.08 9.58 10.58
CA MET A 326 8.76 8.95 10.63
C MET A 326 8.87 7.55 10.04
N SER A 327 8.28 6.57 10.71
CA SER A 327 8.28 5.17 10.28
C SER A 327 7.35 4.94 9.07
N GLY A 328 7.18 3.67 8.68
CA GLY A 328 6.50 3.26 7.46
C GLY A 328 5.03 3.72 7.35
N HIS A 329 4.28 3.80 8.44
CA HIS A 329 2.85 4.13 8.40
C HIS A 329 2.37 4.89 9.65
N ASP A 330 2.39 6.21 9.55
CA ASP A 330 2.18 7.18 10.62
C ASP A 330 1.01 8.13 10.26
N GLU A 331 -0.18 7.53 10.14
CA GLU A 331 -1.35 8.11 9.48
C GLU A 331 -2.16 9.08 10.36
N TYR A 332 -2.17 8.87 11.68
CA TYR A 332 -3.11 9.49 12.61
C TYR A 332 -2.44 10.52 13.53
N TRP A 333 -2.56 11.81 13.22
CA TRP A 333 -1.90 12.89 13.98
C TRP A 333 -2.88 13.84 14.64
N SER A 334 -2.58 14.32 15.85
CA SER A 334 -3.27 15.45 16.43
C SER A 334 -2.88 16.76 15.75
N SER A 335 -3.69 17.81 15.94
CA SER A 335 -3.34 19.15 15.43
C SER A 335 -2.01 19.63 16.01
N LYS A 336 -1.72 19.33 17.28
CA LYS A 336 -0.47 19.71 17.95
C LYS A 336 0.74 19.02 17.32
N GLN A 337 0.63 17.72 17.00
CA GLN A 337 1.69 17.00 16.31
C GLN A 337 1.99 17.64 14.95
N ARG A 338 0.95 18.04 14.21
CA ARG A 338 1.12 18.76 12.95
C ARG A 338 1.77 20.13 13.14
N ASP A 339 1.39 20.89 14.16
CA ASP A 339 2.03 22.17 14.50
C ASP A 339 3.50 21.99 14.88
N HIS A 340 3.84 20.91 15.58
CA HIS A 340 5.22 20.55 15.92
C HIS A 340 6.05 20.21 14.69
N ALA A 341 5.47 19.57 13.67
CA ALA A 341 6.15 19.32 12.39
C ALA A 341 6.43 20.62 11.62
N ASP A 342 5.44 21.50 11.51
CA ASP A 342 5.60 22.80 10.85
C ASP A 342 6.64 23.67 11.59
N ARG A 343 6.62 23.65 12.92
CA ARG A 343 7.64 24.30 13.77
C ARG A 343 9.03 23.71 13.56
N ALA A 344 9.16 22.39 13.53
CA ALA A 344 10.44 21.71 13.33
C ALA A 344 11.11 22.12 12.01
N LEU A 345 10.36 22.18 10.92
CA LEU A 345 10.86 22.68 9.63
C LEU A 345 11.28 24.14 9.70
N THR A 346 10.47 24.99 10.36
CA THR A 346 10.76 26.42 10.53
C THR A 346 12.03 26.64 11.36
N GLU A 347 12.29 25.78 12.35
CA GLU A 347 13.51 25.78 13.17
C GLU A 347 14.72 25.09 12.47
N GLY A 348 14.59 24.66 11.21
CA GLY A 348 15.68 24.05 10.45
C GLY A 348 15.94 22.57 10.76
N ARG A 349 15.00 21.87 11.39
CA ARG A 349 15.08 20.42 11.66
C ARG A 349 14.56 19.65 10.45
N SER A 350 15.31 18.65 10.01
CA SER A 350 14.98 17.86 8.83
C SER A 350 13.93 16.78 9.15
N LEU A 351 13.08 16.44 8.17
CA LEU A 351 12.07 15.39 8.27
C LEU A 351 12.39 14.25 7.28
N LEU A 352 12.46 13.02 7.76
CA LEU A 352 12.60 11.82 6.93
C LEU A 352 11.34 10.98 7.06
N ASN A 353 10.48 11.07 6.05
CA ASN A 353 9.30 10.24 5.88
C ASN A 353 9.68 8.94 5.13
N LEU A 354 9.84 7.84 5.88
CA LEU A 354 10.24 6.54 5.32
C LEU A 354 9.05 5.65 4.96
N GLY A 355 7.87 6.26 4.85
CA GLY A 355 6.60 5.60 4.62
C GLY A 355 5.72 6.30 3.58
N ALA A 356 4.42 6.02 3.67
CA ALA A 356 3.36 6.69 2.93
C ALA A 356 2.07 6.77 3.78
N ASN A 357 1.13 7.60 3.34
CA ASN A 357 -0.09 7.91 4.09
C ASN A 357 0.19 8.46 5.49
N ASN A 358 1.27 9.25 5.60
CA ASN A 358 1.66 9.85 6.87
C ASN A 358 1.01 11.22 7.05
N ALA A 359 0.60 11.53 8.29
CA ALA A 359 -0.13 12.75 8.66
C ALA A 359 -1.42 12.98 7.85
N TYR A 360 -2.19 11.91 7.61
CA TYR A 360 -3.41 11.93 6.80
C TYR A 360 -4.63 12.37 7.60
N TRP A 361 -4.94 11.68 8.71
CA TRP A 361 -6.10 11.96 9.54
C TRP A 361 -5.74 12.86 10.73
N GLN A 362 -6.51 13.92 10.92
CA GLN A 362 -6.49 14.66 12.17
C GLN A 362 -7.29 13.90 13.26
N VAL A 363 -6.64 13.63 14.39
CA VAL A 363 -7.25 13.02 15.60
C VAL A 363 -7.26 13.96 16.79
N ARG A 364 -7.99 13.57 17.83
CA ARG A 364 -7.89 14.16 19.16
C ARG A 364 -7.51 13.09 20.18
N PHE A 365 -6.62 13.43 21.11
CA PHE A 365 -6.35 12.61 22.27
C PHE A 365 -7.25 13.01 23.44
N GLU A 366 -7.86 12.01 24.07
CA GLU A 366 -8.73 12.17 25.25
C GLU A 366 -8.21 11.31 26.41
N PRO A 367 -8.50 11.69 27.67
CA PRO A 367 -8.18 10.87 28.82
C PRO A 367 -9.03 9.58 28.84
N ALA A 368 -8.53 8.55 29.54
CA ALA A 368 -9.32 7.39 29.91
C ALA A 368 -10.38 7.76 30.95
N ALA A 369 -11.37 6.87 31.13
CA ALA A 369 -12.42 7.04 32.14
C ALA A 369 -11.88 7.16 33.58
N ASP A 370 -10.67 6.65 33.85
CA ASP A 370 -9.98 6.75 35.14
C ASP A 370 -9.10 8.01 35.30
N GLY A 371 -9.13 8.92 34.32
CA GLY A 371 -8.40 10.19 34.33
C GLY A 371 -6.96 10.13 33.84
N ARG A 372 -6.45 8.97 33.41
CA ARG A 372 -5.13 8.93 32.74
C ARG A 372 -5.21 9.65 31.39
N GLU A 373 -4.32 10.61 31.18
CA GLU A 373 -4.28 11.43 29.96
C GLU A 373 -3.91 10.63 28.71
N ARG A 374 -4.40 11.10 27.53
CA ARG A 374 -4.07 10.58 26.19
C ARG A 374 -4.23 9.07 26.02
N ARG A 375 -5.30 8.50 26.59
CA ARG A 375 -5.58 7.05 26.51
C ARG A 375 -6.61 6.67 25.44
N VAL A 376 -7.25 7.66 24.82
CA VAL A 376 -8.26 7.47 23.77
C VAL A 376 -7.90 8.32 22.55
N VAL A 377 -7.94 7.70 21.37
CA VAL A 377 -7.81 8.33 20.05
C VAL A 377 -9.20 8.51 19.47
N THR A 378 -9.62 9.76 19.28
CA THR A 378 -10.92 10.12 18.70
C THR A 378 -10.78 10.55 17.25
N CYS A 379 -11.54 9.91 16.36
CA CYS A 379 -11.64 10.26 14.95
C CYS A 379 -13.03 9.93 14.38
N TYR A 380 -13.80 10.96 14.04
CA TYR A 380 -15.10 10.81 13.40
C TYR A 380 -15.00 10.68 11.87
N LYS A 381 -13.81 10.92 11.29
CA LYS A 381 -13.57 10.98 9.84
C LYS A 381 -14.59 11.85 9.10
N GLY A 382 -14.89 13.01 9.68
CA GLY A 382 -15.86 13.96 9.12
C GLY A 382 -17.33 13.64 9.38
N HIS A 383 -17.66 12.56 10.09
CA HIS A 383 -19.05 12.24 10.41
C HIS A 383 -19.77 13.41 11.10
N ALA A 384 -21.08 13.56 10.86
CA ALA A 384 -21.89 14.67 11.37
C ALA A 384 -21.93 14.72 12.92
N ALA A 385 -21.75 13.57 13.57
CA ALA A 385 -21.68 13.44 15.02
C ALA A 385 -20.41 14.00 15.65
N ASP A 386 -19.40 14.43 14.86
CA ASP A 386 -18.26 15.16 15.44
C ASP A 386 -18.77 16.47 16.07
N PRO A 387 -18.54 16.71 17.37
CA PRO A 387 -19.01 17.92 18.05
C PRO A 387 -18.36 19.20 17.50
N TYR A 388 -17.25 19.10 16.78
CA TYR A 388 -16.55 20.25 16.22
C TYR A 388 -16.80 20.40 14.73
N LYS A 389 -17.01 21.65 14.28
CA LYS A 389 -17.13 22.04 12.86
C LYS A 389 -16.02 22.98 12.40
N ASP A 390 -15.14 23.41 13.31
CA ASP A 390 -13.98 24.26 13.06
C ASP A 390 -12.70 23.42 12.88
N GLN A 391 -11.52 24.03 13.07
CA GLN A 391 -10.22 23.36 12.92
C GLN A 391 -10.00 22.18 13.88
N ARG A 392 -10.84 22.00 14.89
CA ARG A 392 -10.75 20.86 15.83
C ARG A 392 -11.44 19.61 15.30
N ARG A 393 -12.13 19.70 14.16
CA ARG A 393 -12.81 18.57 13.52
C ARG A 393 -11.80 17.46 13.19
N THR A 394 -12.25 16.22 13.33
CA THR A 394 -11.46 15.03 12.99
C THR A 394 -11.80 14.58 11.59
N VAL A 395 -11.00 15.06 10.63
CA VAL A 395 -11.09 14.83 9.18
C VAL A 395 -9.68 14.65 8.63
N LYS A 396 -9.55 14.37 7.33
CA LYS A 396 -8.24 14.43 6.67
C LYS A 396 -7.68 15.85 6.84
N PHE A 397 -6.38 16.01 7.06
CA PHE A 397 -5.79 17.34 7.19
C PHE A 397 -6.05 18.23 5.97
N ARG A 398 -6.11 17.63 4.78
CA ARG A 398 -6.48 18.30 3.52
C ARG A 398 -7.96 18.73 3.43
N ASP A 399 -8.84 18.20 4.28
CA ASP A 399 -10.28 18.46 4.29
C ASP A 399 -10.73 19.36 5.47
N LEU A 400 -9.77 19.87 6.25
CA LEU A 400 -10.04 20.85 7.31
C LEU A 400 -10.59 22.17 6.73
N PRO A 401 -11.33 22.97 7.53
CA PRO A 401 -11.77 24.30 7.09
C PRO A 401 -10.63 25.20 6.60
N ALA A 402 -9.42 25.05 7.16
CA ALA A 402 -8.17 25.56 6.61
C ALA A 402 -7.30 24.35 6.22
N PRO A 403 -7.32 23.95 4.94
CA PRO A 403 -6.62 22.74 4.49
C PRO A 403 -5.12 22.77 4.77
N ARG A 404 -4.62 21.70 5.37
CA ARG A 404 -3.19 21.42 5.60
C ARG A 404 -2.78 20.12 4.90
N PRO A 405 -2.83 20.03 3.56
CA PRO A 405 -2.53 18.78 2.87
C PRO A 405 -1.11 18.30 3.18
N GLU A 406 -0.91 17.00 3.06
CA GLU A 406 0.32 16.31 3.46
C GLU A 406 1.49 16.74 2.59
N ASN A 407 1.26 17.00 1.30
CA ASN A 407 2.31 17.47 0.40
C ASN A 407 2.89 18.83 0.79
N ALA A 408 2.13 19.69 1.48
CA ALA A 408 2.64 20.95 2.00
C ALA A 408 3.77 20.71 3.03
N LEU A 409 3.68 19.62 3.80
CA LEU A 409 4.69 19.22 4.77
C LEU A 409 5.76 18.32 4.13
N LEU A 410 5.33 17.20 3.54
CA LEU A 410 6.15 16.06 3.14
C LEU A 410 6.63 16.10 1.69
N GLY A 411 6.14 17.05 0.89
CA GLY A 411 6.41 17.15 -0.55
C GLY A 411 5.64 16.13 -1.40
N VAL A 412 4.95 15.17 -0.79
CA VAL A 412 4.08 14.17 -1.43
C VAL A 412 2.82 13.98 -0.60
N GLN A 413 1.78 13.40 -1.19
CA GLN A 413 0.48 13.21 -0.57
C GLN A 413 -0.07 11.82 -0.92
N PHE A 414 -0.78 11.20 0.02
CA PHE A 414 -1.37 9.87 -0.18
C PHE A 414 -2.30 9.82 -1.39
N ALA A 415 -2.08 8.81 -2.23
CA ALA A 415 -2.81 8.56 -3.48
C ALA A 415 -4.10 7.74 -3.30
N ALA A 416 -4.58 7.54 -2.06
CA ALA A 416 -5.81 6.83 -1.70
C ALA A 416 -5.89 5.38 -2.21
N ARG A 417 -4.75 4.70 -2.35
CA ARG A 417 -4.67 3.39 -3.02
C ARG A 417 -3.74 2.43 -2.31
N TRP A 418 -4.18 1.17 -2.22
CA TRP A 418 -3.44 0.08 -1.60
C TRP A 418 -3.18 -1.08 -2.57
N HIS A 419 -2.10 -1.81 -2.33
CA HIS A 419 -1.55 -2.81 -3.23
C HIS A 419 -1.51 -4.17 -2.51
N GLN A 420 -1.76 -5.26 -3.24
CA GLN A 420 -1.66 -6.60 -2.65
C GLN A 420 -0.22 -6.97 -2.23
N TRP A 421 0.74 -6.50 -3.02
CA TRP A 421 2.17 -6.58 -2.76
C TRP A 421 2.84 -5.31 -3.27
N PRO A 422 4.00 -4.95 -2.69
CA PRO A 422 4.77 -3.82 -3.17
C PRO A 422 5.31 -4.05 -4.58
N PHE A 423 5.22 -2.99 -5.38
CA PHE A 423 5.88 -2.86 -6.65
C PHE A 423 7.34 -2.38 -6.47
N PRO A 424 8.17 -2.45 -7.51
CA PRO A 424 9.52 -1.90 -7.45
C PRO A 424 9.51 -0.37 -7.41
N THR A 425 10.42 0.22 -6.62
CA THR A 425 10.77 1.64 -6.76
C THR A 425 11.69 1.82 -7.97
N VAL A 426 11.35 2.71 -8.91
CA VAL A 426 12.09 2.90 -10.18
C VAL A 426 12.92 4.18 -10.14
N ILE A 427 14.24 4.06 -10.25
CA ILE A 427 15.17 5.19 -10.17
C ILE A 427 15.12 6.03 -11.45
N THR A 428 14.88 7.34 -11.30
CA THR A 428 14.82 8.29 -12.43
C THR A 428 15.95 9.30 -12.43
N ALA A 429 16.50 9.66 -11.26
CA ALA A 429 17.57 10.65 -11.11
C ALA A 429 18.84 10.06 -10.46
N PRO A 430 19.54 9.09 -11.09
CA PRO A 430 20.66 8.36 -10.48
C PRO A 430 21.86 9.23 -10.08
N ASP A 431 22.06 10.38 -10.75
CA ASP A 431 23.17 11.30 -10.47
C ASP A 431 22.92 12.21 -9.25
N HIS A 432 21.72 12.16 -8.67
CA HIS A 432 21.39 12.94 -7.49
C HIS A 432 22.22 12.47 -6.29
N TRP A 433 22.67 13.41 -5.44
CA TRP A 433 23.57 13.11 -4.31
C TRP A 433 23.01 12.07 -3.32
N ALA A 434 21.68 11.94 -3.24
CA ALA A 434 21.01 10.94 -2.41
C ALA A 434 21.34 9.49 -2.83
N PHE A 435 21.75 9.26 -4.08
CA PHE A 435 22.15 7.94 -4.59
C PHE A 435 23.66 7.70 -4.59
N ALA A 436 24.46 8.63 -4.08
CA ALA A 436 25.92 8.50 -4.07
C ALA A 436 26.37 7.19 -3.37
N GLY A 437 27.16 6.38 -4.09
CA GLY A 437 27.68 5.10 -3.60
C GLY A 437 26.71 3.91 -3.69
N THR A 438 25.51 4.09 -4.25
CA THR A 438 24.54 2.99 -4.44
C THR A 438 24.82 2.14 -5.69
N GLY A 439 25.50 2.72 -6.69
CA GLY A 439 25.69 2.12 -8.02
C GLY A 439 24.43 2.04 -8.88
N LEU A 440 23.30 2.60 -8.42
CA LEU A 440 22.04 2.63 -9.15
C LEU A 440 22.15 3.49 -10.42
N LYS A 441 21.54 3.00 -11.50
CA LYS A 441 21.41 3.68 -12.79
C LYS A 441 19.95 4.03 -13.06
N HIS A 442 19.73 4.87 -14.06
CA HIS A 442 18.38 5.18 -14.53
C HIS A 442 17.66 3.88 -14.95
N GLY A 443 16.45 3.68 -14.44
CA GLY A 443 15.64 2.47 -14.66
C GLY A 443 16.01 1.27 -13.79
N ASP A 444 17.08 1.34 -12.97
CA ASP A 444 17.30 0.33 -11.93
C ASP A 444 16.17 0.40 -10.90
N THR A 445 15.95 -0.71 -10.19
CA THR A 445 14.89 -0.81 -9.20
C THR A 445 15.37 -1.20 -7.81
N LEU A 446 14.67 -0.68 -6.79
CA LEU A 446 14.62 -1.28 -5.46
C LEU A 446 13.40 -2.18 -5.43
N TRP A 447 13.64 -3.50 -5.41
CA TRP A 447 12.58 -4.49 -5.57
C TRP A 447 11.68 -4.55 -4.33
N MET A 448 10.36 -4.58 -4.56
CA MET A 448 9.34 -4.64 -3.49
C MET A 448 9.47 -3.52 -2.44
N ALA A 449 9.87 -2.32 -2.86
CA ALA A 449 10.09 -1.18 -1.97
C ALA A 449 8.98 -0.12 -2.05
N ASN A 450 7.96 -0.33 -2.89
CA ASN A 450 6.90 0.63 -3.14
C ASN A 450 5.49 0.01 -3.05
N GLY A 451 4.82 0.21 -1.92
CA GLY A 451 3.55 -0.38 -1.48
C GLY A 451 3.58 -0.38 0.05
N TYR A 452 2.70 -1.01 0.83
CA TYR A 452 1.30 -1.37 0.64
C TYR A 452 0.48 -0.16 0.16
N GLU A 453 0.79 1.02 0.67
CA GLU A 453 0.26 2.31 0.23
C GLU A 453 1.37 3.17 -0.37
N VAL A 454 0.98 4.14 -1.18
CA VAL A 454 1.93 5.02 -1.89
C VAL A 454 1.53 6.48 -1.83
N ASP A 455 2.54 7.34 -1.73
CA ASP A 455 2.41 8.78 -1.83
C ASP A 455 2.88 9.27 -3.20
N GLN A 456 2.21 10.30 -3.71
CA GLN A 456 2.48 10.88 -5.02
C GLN A 456 2.62 12.40 -4.95
N LEU A 457 3.24 12.98 -5.98
CA LEU A 457 3.14 14.41 -6.23
C LEU A 457 1.72 14.78 -6.62
N VAL A 458 1.21 15.88 -6.03
CA VAL A 458 -0.12 16.42 -6.33
C VAL A 458 -0.02 17.92 -6.52
N ASN A 459 -0.62 18.46 -7.59
CA ASN A 459 -0.78 19.92 -7.72
C ASN A 459 -2.15 20.34 -7.19
N ASN A 460 -2.15 20.71 -5.92
CA ASN A 460 -3.28 21.29 -5.21
C ASN A 460 -3.03 22.77 -4.86
N GLY A 461 -2.04 23.42 -5.49
CA GLY A 461 -1.60 24.78 -5.15
C GLY A 461 -0.87 24.90 -3.80
N ARG A 462 -0.63 23.78 -3.09
CA ARG A 462 0.10 23.72 -1.81
C ARG A 462 1.40 22.94 -1.90
N GLN A 463 1.72 22.39 -3.07
CA GLN A 463 2.99 21.72 -3.34
C GLN A 463 4.16 22.72 -3.12
N PRO A 464 5.13 22.40 -2.25
CA PRO A 464 6.27 23.28 -2.02
C PRO A 464 7.16 23.36 -3.28
N SER A 465 7.90 24.45 -3.43
CA SER A 465 8.91 24.59 -4.48
C SER A 465 10.15 23.75 -4.18
N GLY A 466 10.95 23.44 -5.21
CA GLY A 466 12.23 22.74 -5.06
C GLY A 466 12.11 21.29 -4.60
N VAL A 467 11.04 20.59 -5.02
CA VAL A 467 10.88 19.16 -4.80
C VAL A 467 11.53 18.39 -5.94
N ASP A 468 12.66 17.76 -5.64
CA ASP A 468 13.39 16.91 -6.57
C ASP A 468 12.82 15.49 -6.53
N VAL A 469 12.44 14.96 -7.70
CA VAL A 469 11.97 13.57 -7.86
C VAL A 469 13.17 12.66 -8.09
N LEU A 470 13.37 11.72 -7.19
CA LEU A 470 14.47 10.76 -7.21
C LEU A 470 14.09 9.45 -7.91
N ALA A 471 12.85 9.02 -7.70
CA ALA A 471 12.24 7.84 -8.29
C ALA A 471 10.76 8.08 -8.61
N GLU A 472 10.28 7.51 -9.71
CA GLU A 472 8.88 7.57 -10.14
C GLU A 472 8.42 6.19 -10.59
N SER A 473 7.52 5.59 -9.81
CA SER A 473 7.18 4.18 -9.93
C SER A 473 5.71 4.03 -10.30
N PRO A 474 5.36 3.48 -11.47
CA PRO A 474 4.00 3.09 -11.77
C PRO A 474 3.47 2.13 -10.71
N SER A 475 2.21 2.30 -10.34
CA SER A 475 1.57 1.45 -9.34
C SER A 475 0.14 1.11 -9.78
N LEU A 476 -0.28 -0.11 -9.47
CA LEU A 476 -1.60 -0.62 -9.78
C LEU A 476 -2.23 -1.17 -8.51
N SER A 477 -3.22 -0.47 -7.98
CA SER A 477 -3.90 -0.85 -6.74
C SER A 477 -4.77 -2.09 -6.95
N LEU A 478 -5.15 -2.75 -5.86
CA LEU A 478 -6.06 -3.89 -5.95
C LEU A 478 -7.43 -3.49 -6.55
N GLN A 479 -7.84 -2.22 -6.38
CA GLN A 479 -9.11 -1.66 -6.84
C GLN A 479 -9.11 -1.31 -8.33
N GLY A 480 -8.00 -1.55 -9.04
CA GLY A 480 -7.84 -1.12 -10.43
C GLY A 480 -7.43 0.34 -10.58
N GLY A 481 -7.03 0.99 -9.47
CA GLY A 481 -6.52 2.34 -9.49
C GLY A 481 -5.07 2.36 -9.98
N PHE A 482 -4.85 2.90 -11.18
CA PHE A 482 -3.50 3.10 -11.73
C PHE A 482 -2.93 4.48 -11.40
N GLY A 483 -1.76 4.52 -10.75
CA GLY A 483 -1.13 5.76 -10.29
C GLY A 483 0.38 5.68 -10.29
N PHE A 484 1.00 6.61 -9.58
CA PHE A 484 2.45 6.68 -9.46
C PHE A 484 2.82 6.91 -8.00
N ALA A 485 3.95 6.36 -7.59
CA ALA A 485 4.58 6.68 -6.33
C ALA A 485 5.87 7.47 -6.58
N HIS A 486 6.13 8.45 -5.73
CA HIS A 486 7.27 9.35 -5.88
C HIS A 486 8.17 9.30 -4.65
N MET A 487 9.44 8.95 -4.88
CA MET A 487 10.49 9.25 -3.91
C MET A 487 10.98 10.66 -4.18
N VAL A 488 10.94 11.52 -3.16
CA VAL A 488 11.31 12.93 -3.32
C VAL A 488 12.24 13.41 -2.22
N VAL A 489 12.98 14.46 -2.54
CA VAL A 489 13.69 15.25 -1.55
C VAL A 489 13.51 16.74 -1.85
N ARG A 490 13.39 17.55 -0.80
CA ARG A 490 13.38 19.02 -0.91
C ARG A 490 14.19 19.63 0.21
N LYS A 491 14.57 20.89 0.02
CA LYS A 491 15.24 21.70 1.04
C LYS A 491 14.36 22.91 1.42
N GLN A 492 14.30 23.23 2.71
CA GLN A 492 13.62 24.41 3.23
C GLN A 492 14.49 25.04 4.32
N GLY A 493 15.04 26.24 4.07
CA GLY A 493 16.07 26.80 4.94
C GLY A 493 17.25 25.83 5.06
N ASP A 494 17.59 25.42 6.27
CA ASP A 494 18.63 24.41 6.54
C ASP A 494 18.10 22.98 6.64
N ALA A 495 16.78 22.79 6.65
CA ALA A 495 16.14 21.48 6.75
C ALA A 495 16.04 20.78 5.38
N TYR A 496 16.18 19.45 5.41
CA TYR A 496 15.79 18.56 4.31
C TYR A 496 14.48 17.86 4.64
N VAL A 497 13.63 17.69 3.65
CA VAL A 497 12.46 16.80 3.73
C VAL A 497 12.62 15.72 2.69
N PHE A 498 12.66 14.47 3.12
CA PHE A 498 12.75 13.29 2.27
C PHE A 498 11.52 12.43 2.46
N SER A 499 10.90 11.98 1.36
CA SER A 499 9.80 11.03 1.37
C SER A 499 10.15 9.85 0.48
N SER A 500 10.04 8.64 1.02
CA SER A 500 10.43 7.41 0.31
C SER A 500 9.42 6.96 -0.75
N GLY A 501 8.15 7.33 -0.59
CA GLY A 501 7.06 7.10 -1.54
C GLY A 501 6.13 5.93 -1.22
N GLY A 502 6.50 5.02 -0.30
CA GLY A 502 5.66 3.87 0.06
C GLY A 502 5.99 3.27 1.43
N ILE A 503 5.00 2.68 2.10
CA ILE A 503 5.12 2.05 3.45
C ILE A 503 6.25 1.02 3.53
N ASP A 504 6.34 0.13 2.55
CA ASP A 504 7.21 -1.04 2.51
C ASP A 504 8.69 -0.68 2.31
N PHE A 505 9.00 0.57 1.97
CA PHE A 505 10.38 1.04 1.83
C PHE A 505 11.17 0.85 3.12
N VAL A 506 10.56 1.16 4.28
CA VAL A 506 11.21 1.05 5.60
C VAL A 506 11.74 -0.36 5.90
N GLN A 507 11.10 -1.39 5.33
CA GLN A 507 11.50 -2.78 5.50
C GLN A 507 12.78 -3.15 4.75
N LYS A 508 13.20 -2.33 3.79
CA LYS A 508 14.45 -2.55 3.05
C LYS A 508 15.70 -2.18 3.83
N LEU A 509 15.55 -1.53 4.98
CA LEU A 509 16.70 -1.08 5.78
C LEU A 509 17.42 -2.22 6.49
N ALA A 510 16.71 -3.01 7.29
CA ALA A 510 17.29 -4.16 8.00
C ALA A 510 16.54 -5.48 7.74
N GLY A 511 15.33 -5.43 7.16
CA GLY A 511 14.47 -6.59 6.96
C GLY A 511 13.82 -7.07 8.26
N VAL A 512 12.58 -7.54 8.17
CA VAL A 512 11.88 -8.21 9.27
C VAL A 512 11.09 -9.39 8.71
N GLY A 513 11.14 -10.54 9.40
CA GLY A 513 10.47 -11.76 8.96
C GLY A 513 11.02 -12.29 7.64
N ASP A 514 10.17 -12.34 6.62
CA ASP A 514 10.46 -12.81 5.26
C ASP A 514 10.90 -11.68 4.30
N ARG A 515 10.87 -10.42 4.74
CA ARG A 515 11.25 -9.27 3.91
C ARG A 515 12.77 -9.09 3.85
N VAL A 516 13.32 -9.14 2.63
CA VAL A 516 14.76 -9.06 2.38
C VAL A 516 15.25 -7.61 2.42
N PRO A 517 16.29 -7.28 3.21
CA PRO A 517 16.92 -5.96 3.19
C PRO A 517 17.61 -5.66 1.86
N ASP A 518 17.71 -4.38 1.50
CA ASP A 518 18.48 -3.88 0.37
C ASP A 518 19.48 -2.81 0.84
N ALA A 519 20.76 -3.16 0.78
CA ALA A 519 21.85 -2.26 1.12
C ALA A 519 21.79 -0.90 0.39
N ARG A 520 21.23 -0.85 -0.82
CA ARG A 520 21.07 0.41 -1.57
C ARG A 520 20.03 1.32 -0.93
N ALA A 521 18.94 0.76 -0.40
CA ALA A 521 17.93 1.51 0.34
C ALA A 521 18.53 2.10 1.63
N GLY A 522 19.29 1.29 2.38
CA GLY A 522 20.04 1.76 3.54
C GLY A 522 21.03 2.88 3.19
N ARG A 523 21.75 2.77 2.07
CA ARG A 523 22.67 3.81 1.61
C ARG A 523 21.95 5.12 1.24
N ILE A 524 20.77 5.06 0.62
CA ILE A 524 19.96 6.25 0.29
C ILE A 524 19.57 6.99 1.58
N VAL A 525 19.03 6.26 2.56
CA VAL A 525 18.64 6.86 3.85
C VAL A 525 19.86 7.42 4.57
N ALA A 526 21.00 6.71 4.57
CA ALA A 526 22.25 7.22 5.14
C ALA A 526 22.70 8.53 4.47
N ASN A 527 22.66 8.61 3.14
CA ASN A 527 23.06 9.82 2.42
C ASN A 527 22.21 11.02 2.85
N VAL A 528 20.89 10.86 2.93
CA VAL A 528 19.97 11.93 3.36
C VAL A 528 20.17 12.28 4.83
N LEU A 529 20.18 11.27 5.70
CA LEU A 529 20.32 11.43 7.15
C LEU A 529 21.62 12.15 7.52
N TYR A 530 22.77 11.68 7.03
CA TYR A 530 24.06 12.27 7.36
C TYR A 530 24.23 13.67 6.76
N LYS A 531 23.65 13.93 5.59
CA LYS A 531 23.62 15.29 5.03
C LYS A 531 22.80 16.24 5.92
N ALA A 532 21.65 15.81 6.41
CA ALA A 532 20.83 16.55 7.36
C ALA A 532 21.54 16.77 8.71
N LEU A 533 22.39 15.83 9.14
CA LEU A 533 23.22 15.95 10.35
C LEU A 533 24.46 16.86 10.15
N GLY A 534 24.78 17.24 8.92
CA GLY A 534 26.01 17.98 8.59
C GLY A 534 27.28 17.13 8.66
N ARG A 535 27.17 15.82 8.44
CA ARG A 535 28.26 14.83 8.58
C ARG A 535 28.57 14.15 7.25
N LYS A 536 29.79 13.63 7.13
CA LYS A 536 30.13 12.71 6.03
C LYS A 536 29.47 11.36 6.28
N VAL A 537 28.98 10.72 5.22
CA VAL A 537 28.45 9.36 5.27
C VAL A 537 29.64 8.39 5.41
N PRO A 538 29.75 7.59 6.48
CA PRO A 538 30.80 6.59 6.57
C PRO A 538 30.74 5.57 5.42
N GLU A 539 31.91 5.15 4.95
CA GLU A 539 32.06 4.27 3.78
C GLU A 539 31.63 2.83 4.08
N ASP A 540 31.77 2.39 5.34
CA ASP A 540 31.53 1.04 5.81
C ASP A 540 30.12 0.81 6.41
N LEU A 541 29.29 1.85 6.51
CA LEU A 541 27.92 1.78 7.05
C LEU A 541 27.05 0.69 6.42
N VAL A 542 27.29 0.43 5.13
CA VAL A 542 26.55 -0.59 4.39
C VAL A 542 27.55 -1.33 3.49
N LYS A 543 27.95 -2.53 3.90
CA LYS A 543 28.69 -3.43 3.01
C LYS A 543 27.73 -3.94 1.93
N PHE A 544 27.90 -3.39 0.73
CA PHE A 544 27.07 -3.72 -0.43
C PHE A 544 27.52 -5.04 -1.05
N GLN A 545 26.75 -6.10 -0.83
CA GLN A 545 26.74 -7.27 -1.69
C GLN A 545 25.28 -7.55 -2.03
N PRO A 546 24.77 -7.06 -3.18
CA PRO A 546 23.41 -7.38 -3.56
C PRO A 546 23.32 -8.90 -3.73
N PRO A 547 22.25 -9.55 -3.25
CA PRO A 547 22.00 -10.92 -3.64
C PRO A 547 21.99 -10.99 -5.17
N ALA A 548 22.62 -12.02 -5.74
CA ALA A 548 22.55 -12.23 -7.17
C ALA A 548 21.09 -12.31 -7.59
N LEU A 549 20.65 -11.42 -8.49
CA LEU A 549 19.28 -11.45 -8.98
C LEU A 549 19.05 -12.83 -9.62
N PRO A 550 17.93 -13.50 -9.32
CA PRO A 550 17.57 -14.75 -9.99
C PRO A 550 17.61 -14.53 -11.50
N GLN A 551 18.25 -15.44 -12.23
CA GLN A 551 18.31 -15.35 -13.69
C GLN A 551 17.06 -15.94 -14.30
N ALA A 552 16.46 -15.21 -15.24
CA ALA A 552 15.34 -15.70 -16.02
C ALA A 552 15.76 -16.91 -16.88
N GLN A 553 14.90 -17.91 -16.93
CA GLN A 553 15.02 -19.12 -17.75
C GLN A 553 13.92 -19.15 -18.81
N GLY A 554 14.26 -19.63 -20.00
CA GLY A 554 13.32 -19.80 -21.12
C GLY A 554 12.61 -21.17 -21.14
N PRO A 555 11.93 -21.50 -22.25
CA PRO A 555 12.07 -20.86 -23.56
C PRO A 555 11.45 -19.46 -23.61
N PHE A 556 12.22 -18.51 -24.16
CA PHE A 556 11.75 -17.14 -24.41
C PHE A 556 11.03 -17.07 -25.76
N ALA A 557 10.06 -16.17 -25.88
CA ALA A 557 9.41 -15.87 -27.15
C ALA A 557 10.41 -15.29 -28.18
N GLN A 558 10.20 -15.55 -29.47
CA GLN A 558 11.05 -15.02 -30.53
C GLN A 558 11.06 -13.49 -30.56
N ALA A 559 9.90 -12.85 -30.39
CA ALA A 559 9.80 -11.39 -30.44
C ALA A 559 8.66 -10.84 -29.59
N VAL A 560 8.87 -9.62 -29.11
CA VAL A 560 7.91 -8.71 -28.51
C VAL A 560 7.96 -7.42 -29.31
N HIS A 561 6.82 -6.95 -29.80
CA HIS A 561 6.72 -5.68 -30.50
C HIS A 561 5.52 -4.85 -30.05
N THR A 562 5.61 -3.53 -30.25
CA THR A 562 4.52 -2.60 -29.94
C THR A 562 3.48 -2.60 -31.06
N VAL A 563 2.21 -2.79 -30.68
CA VAL A 563 1.04 -2.80 -31.58
C VAL A 563 0.35 -1.45 -31.59
N ALA A 564 0.24 -0.81 -30.42
CA ALA A 564 -0.38 0.51 -30.28
C ALA A 564 0.19 1.26 -29.08
N GLY A 565 0.04 2.59 -29.12
CA GLY A 565 0.76 3.51 -28.23
C GLY A 565 2.11 3.91 -28.83
N GLU A 566 2.83 4.80 -28.15
CA GLU A 566 4.12 5.30 -28.61
C GLU A 566 5.19 5.00 -27.55
N PRO A 567 6.18 4.12 -27.85
CA PRO A 567 7.23 3.78 -26.90
C PRO A 567 7.95 5.02 -26.36
N GLY A 568 8.19 5.03 -25.05
CA GLY A 568 8.79 6.17 -24.35
C GLY A 568 7.82 7.32 -24.04
N LYS A 569 6.59 7.31 -24.57
CA LYS A 569 5.55 8.28 -24.23
C LYS A 569 4.46 7.64 -23.36
N ARG A 570 4.66 7.71 -22.05
CA ARG A 570 3.66 7.35 -21.05
C ARG A 570 2.92 8.57 -20.51
N CYS A 571 1.67 8.39 -20.12
CA CYS A 571 0.97 9.37 -19.29
C CYS A 571 1.53 9.37 -17.86
N ARG A 572 1.54 10.53 -17.20
CA ARG A 572 1.91 10.68 -15.78
C ARG A 572 0.67 10.70 -14.87
N SER A 573 0.88 10.75 -13.55
CA SER A 573 -0.19 10.98 -12.59
C SER A 573 -0.97 12.24 -12.96
N ASP A 574 -2.30 12.18 -12.81
CA ASP A 574 -3.25 13.26 -13.11
C ASP A 574 -3.31 13.72 -14.58
N ALA A 575 -2.62 13.04 -15.50
CA ALA A 575 -2.67 13.39 -16.91
C ALA A 575 -4.05 13.11 -17.51
N LYS A 576 -4.58 14.08 -18.26
CA LYS A 576 -5.77 13.84 -19.07
C LYS A 576 -5.39 13.00 -20.29
N VAL A 577 -5.83 11.74 -20.31
CA VAL A 577 -5.60 10.84 -21.43
C VAL A 577 -6.45 11.29 -22.63
N ALA A 578 -5.80 11.47 -23.79
CA ALA A 578 -6.48 11.85 -25.02
C ALA A 578 -7.42 10.73 -25.51
N ALA A 579 -8.43 11.10 -26.30
CA ALA A 579 -9.41 10.13 -26.82
C ALA A 579 -8.79 9.09 -27.76
N ASP A 580 -7.66 9.44 -28.38
CA ASP A 580 -6.87 8.66 -29.34
C ASP A 580 -5.55 8.16 -28.76
N ALA A 581 -5.41 8.13 -27.44
CA ALA A 581 -4.24 7.62 -26.74
C ALA A 581 -4.61 6.55 -25.70
N LEU A 582 -3.63 5.70 -25.39
CA LEU A 582 -3.65 4.82 -24.22
C LEU A 582 -3.03 5.57 -23.03
N GLY A 583 -3.61 5.38 -21.85
CA GLY A 583 -3.13 5.89 -20.57
C GLY A 583 -2.47 4.79 -19.77
N ALA A 584 -3.25 3.86 -19.25
CA ALA A 584 -2.77 2.67 -18.55
C ALA A 584 -3.62 1.45 -18.95
N PRO A 585 -3.30 0.78 -20.07
CA PRO A 585 -4.05 -0.38 -20.52
C PRO A 585 -3.91 -1.51 -19.49
N LEU A 586 -5.00 -1.91 -18.84
CA LEU A 586 -5.01 -2.98 -17.84
C LEU A 586 -5.51 -4.31 -18.38
N ALA A 587 -6.41 -4.29 -19.37
CA ALA A 587 -6.88 -5.50 -20.00
C ALA A 587 -7.08 -5.30 -21.50
N VAL A 588 -6.95 -6.38 -22.25
CA VAL A 588 -7.12 -6.41 -23.70
C VAL A 588 -8.00 -7.59 -24.10
N ALA A 589 -8.84 -7.39 -25.11
CA ALA A 589 -9.57 -8.44 -25.81
C ALA A 589 -9.34 -8.29 -27.32
N VAL A 590 -9.15 -9.42 -28.01
CA VAL A 590 -9.04 -9.46 -29.47
C VAL A 590 -10.45 -9.40 -30.07
N LEU A 591 -10.64 -8.57 -31.09
CA LEU A 591 -11.92 -8.40 -31.78
C LEU A 591 -11.97 -9.23 -33.07
N PRO A 592 -13.17 -9.64 -33.54
CA PRO A 592 -13.30 -10.41 -34.78
C PRO A 592 -12.81 -9.71 -36.05
N ASP A 593 -12.67 -8.37 -36.02
CA ASP A 593 -12.12 -7.57 -37.13
C ASP A 593 -10.58 -7.50 -37.13
N GLY A 594 -9.92 -8.25 -36.25
CA GLY A 594 -8.47 -8.25 -36.07
C GLY A 594 -7.94 -7.09 -35.22
N GLY A 595 -8.81 -6.21 -34.73
CA GLY A 595 -8.45 -5.14 -33.80
C GLY A 595 -8.50 -5.61 -32.34
N TRP A 596 -8.45 -4.64 -31.42
CA TRP A 596 -8.50 -4.88 -29.99
C TRP A 596 -9.45 -3.93 -29.27
N ALA A 597 -10.03 -4.40 -28.18
CA ALA A 597 -10.65 -3.57 -27.16
C ALA A 597 -9.76 -3.57 -25.92
N VAL A 598 -9.61 -2.43 -25.28
CA VAL A 598 -8.71 -2.24 -24.14
C VAL A 598 -9.46 -1.54 -23.02
N ALA A 599 -9.41 -2.10 -21.81
CA ALA A 599 -9.79 -1.41 -20.58
C ALA A 599 -8.60 -0.55 -20.12
N ASP A 600 -8.80 0.76 -20.02
CA ASP A 600 -7.75 1.72 -19.73
C ASP A 600 -8.04 2.41 -18.40
N ALA A 601 -7.25 2.09 -17.38
CA ALA A 601 -7.51 2.50 -16.01
C ALA A 601 -7.22 3.98 -15.76
N LEU A 602 -6.16 4.51 -16.36
CA LEU A 602 -5.86 5.94 -16.20
C LEU A 602 -6.85 6.80 -16.97
N ALA A 603 -7.33 6.31 -18.12
CA ALA A 603 -8.37 7.00 -18.89
C ALA A 603 -9.79 6.80 -18.33
N ASN A 604 -9.99 5.85 -17.40
CA ASN A 604 -11.31 5.44 -16.91
C ASN A 604 -12.29 5.11 -18.08
N ALA A 605 -11.79 4.35 -19.06
CA ALA A 605 -12.43 4.23 -20.37
C ALA A 605 -12.21 2.85 -21.03
N VAL A 606 -13.03 2.56 -22.04
CA VAL A 606 -12.73 1.53 -23.05
C VAL A 606 -12.17 2.19 -24.30
N LYS A 607 -11.02 1.71 -24.74
CA LYS A 607 -10.36 2.08 -25.99
C LYS A 607 -10.57 0.97 -27.02
N ARG A 608 -10.79 1.35 -28.28
CA ARG A 608 -10.74 0.45 -29.43
C ARG A 608 -9.49 0.77 -30.23
N VAL A 609 -8.75 -0.27 -30.57
CA VAL A 609 -7.54 -0.22 -31.39
C VAL A 609 -7.82 -0.98 -32.68
N SER A 610 -7.66 -0.34 -33.84
CA SER A 610 -7.78 -1.02 -35.13
C SER A 610 -6.53 -1.87 -35.43
N PRO A 611 -6.58 -2.80 -36.41
CA PRO A 611 -5.42 -3.61 -36.79
C PRO A 611 -4.16 -2.81 -37.16
N ASP A 612 -4.32 -1.57 -37.63
CA ASP A 612 -3.22 -0.64 -37.95
C ASP A 612 -2.77 0.23 -36.74
N GLY A 613 -3.21 -0.11 -35.52
CA GLY A 613 -2.79 0.53 -34.28
C GLY A 613 -3.49 1.84 -33.93
N LYS A 614 -4.48 2.31 -34.71
CA LYS A 614 -5.20 3.56 -34.40
C LYS A 614 -6.14 3.37 -33.21
N ILE A 615 -6.04 4.29 -32.26
CA ILE A 615 -6.80 4.26 -31.02
C ILE A 615 -7.98 5.23 -31.09
N ARG A 616 -9.13 4.82 -30.55
CA ARG A 616 -10.25 5.71 -30.24
C ARG A 616 -10.97 5.28 -28.97
N THR A 617 -11.50 6.23 -28.24
CA THR A 617 -12.30 5.95 -27.04
C THR A 617 -13.74 5.64 -27.42
N VAL A 618 -14.31 4.58 -26.84
CA VAL A 618 -15.67 4.10 -27.14
C VAL A 618 -16.61 4.09 -25.94
N LEU A 619 -16.05 4.18 -24.73
CA LEU A 619 -16.79 4.35 -23.49
C LEU A 619 -15.91 5.13 -22.50
N ASN A 620 -16.49 6.03 -21.72
CA ASN A 620 -15.82 6.82 -20.69
C ASN A 620 -16.57 6.68 -19.35
N ASN A 621 -16.06 7.33 -18.30
CA ASN A 621 -16.68 7.42 -16.98
C ASN A 621 -16.85 6.06 -16.28
N LEU A 622 -15.89 5.16 -16.49
CA LEU A 622 -15.73 3.96 -15.68
C LEU A 622 -15.00 4.32 -14.39
N VAL A 623 -15.00 3.43 -13.41
CA VAL A 623 -14.21 3.57 -12.19
C VAL A 623 -13.45 2.28 -11.96
N GLY A 624 -12.12 2.36 -12.15
CA GLY A 624 -11.21 1.21 -12.05
C GLY A 624 -11.53 0.09 -13.04
N PRO A 625 -11.57 0.31 -14.36
CA PRO A 625 -11.86 -0.80 -15.30
C PRO A 625 -10.69 -1.79 -15.39
N MET A 626 -10.91 -3.03 -14.98
CA MET A 626 -9.84 -4.03 -14.79
C MET A 626 -9.90 -5.26 -15.69
N GLY A 627 -11.09 -5.62 -16.18
CA GLY A 627 -11.30 -6.78 -17.04
C GLY A 627 -12.05 -6.40 -18.30
N ILE A 628 -11.73 -7.06 -19.41
CA ILE A 628 -12.40 -6.88 -20.69
C ILE A 628 -12.45 -8.21 -21.45
N ALA A 629 -13.58 -8.48 -22.09
CA ALA A 629 -13.77 -9.63 -22.97
C ALA A 629 -14.59 -9.21 -24.20
N ALA A 630 -14.46 -9.95 -25.30
CA ALA A 630 -15.27 -9.75 -26.49
C ALA A 630 -15.90 -11.07 -26.94
N ASP A 631 -17.13 -11.01 -27.42
CA ASP A 631 -17.79 -12.17 -28.02
C ASP A 631 -17.46 -12.30 -29.52
N ALA A 632 -17.85 -13.42 -30.11
CA ALA A 632 -17.64 -13.70 -31.53
C ALA A 632 -18.37 -12.74 -32.48
N LEU A 633 -19.37 -12.00 -31.99
CA LEU A 633 -20.10 -10.98 -32.76
C LEU A 633 -19.40 -9.61 -32.70
N GLY A 634 -18.43 -9.43 -31.79
CA GLY A 634 -17.72 -8.18 -31.56
C GLY A 634 -18.36 -7.26 -30.53
N ASN A 635 -19.30 -7.75 -29.71
CA ASN A 635 -19.71 -7.04 -28.51
C ASN A 635 -18.59 -7.07 -27.47
N ILE A 636 -18.39 -5.96 -26.78
CA ILE A 636 -17.36 -5.80 -25.76
C ILE A 636 -18.03 -5.80 -24.39
N TYR A 637 -17.44 -6.53 -23.44
CA TYR A 637 -17.84 -6.60 -22.04
C TYR A 637 -16.69 -6.09 -21.20
N VAL A 638 -16.94 -5.12 -20.32
CA VAL A 638 -15.92 -4.52 -19.46
C VAL A 638 -16.39 -4.51 -18.01
N SER A 639 -15.49 -4.82 -17.08
CA SER A 639 -15.77 -4.64 -15.66
C SER A 639 -15.65 -3.16 -15.31
N ASP A 640 -16.72 -2.59 -14.76
CA ASP A 640 -16.70 -1.29 -14.12
C ASP A 640 -16.55 -1.54 -12.61
N THR A 641 -15.33 -1.92 -12.25
CA THR A 641 -15.04 -2.71 -11.04
C THR A 641 -15.47 -2.01 -9.77
N GLU A 642 -15.17 -0.72 -9.62
CA GLU A 642 -15.55 0.03 -8.41
C GLU A 642 -17.02 0.47 -8.40
N ASN A 643 -17.75 0.25 -9.50
CA ASN A 643 -19.21 0.39 -9.52
C ASN A 643 -19.93 -0.95 -9.29
N ALA A 644 -19.20 -2.06 -9.15
CA ALA A 644 -19.76 -3.42 -9.03
C ALA A 644 -20.62 -3.85 -10.24
N LEU A 645 -20.30 -3.35 -11.45
CA LEU A 645 -21.05 -3.61 -12.67
C LEU A 645 -20.19 -4.28 -13.75
N ILE A 646 -20.85 -5.01 -14.64
CA ILE A 646 -20.34 -5.35 -15.97
C ILE A 646 -21.09 -4.51 -16.99
N ARG A 647 -20.37 -3.78 -17.84
CA ARG A 647 -20.95 -3.01 -18.96
C ARG A 647 -20.76 -3.75 -20.27
N ARG A 648 -21.74 -3.65 -21.16
CA ARG A 648 -21.66 -4.14 -22.54
C ARG A 648 -21.69 -2.98 -23.51
N ILE A 649 -20.84 -3.04 -24.53
CA ILE A 649 -20.83 -2.16 -25.69
C ILE A 649 -21.15 -3.02 -26.91
N SER A 650 -22.25 -2.72 -27.60
CA SER A 650 -22.63 -3.42 -28.83
C SER A 650 -21.78 -2.98 -30.03
N VAL A 651 -21.86 -3.74 -31.11
CA VAL A 651 -21.14 -3.46 -32.37
C VAL A 651 -21.47 -2.10 -32.99
N ASP A 652 -22.68 -1.58 -32.75
CA ASP A 652 -23.11 -0.23 -33.16
C ASP A 652 -22.67 0.87 -32.17
N GLY A 653 -21.93 0.51 -31.13
CA GLY A 653 -21.33 1.42 -30.15
C GLY A 653 -22.22 1.82 -28.98
N LYS A 654 -23.42 1.21 -28.82
CA LYS A 654 -24.28 1.50 -27.67
C LYS A 654 -23.78 0.80 -26.42
N SER A 655 -23.62 1.56 -25.33
CA SER A 655 -23.22 1.02 -24.02
C SER A 655 -24.41 0.90 -23.08
N GLN A 656 -24.47 -0.20 -22.31
CA GLN A 656 -25.46 -0.39 -21.24
C GLN A 656 -24.88 -1.22 -20.09
N VAL A 657 -25.55 -1.19 -18.94
CA VAL A 657 -25.30 -2.16 -17.87
C VAL A 657 -25.74 -3.53 -18.37
N PHE A 658 -24.84 -4.51 -18.26
CA PHE A 658 -25.10 -5.89 -18.65
C PHE A 658 -25.41 -6.75 -17.44
N ALA A 659 -24.64 -6.60 -16.35
CA ALA A 659 -24.85 -7.31 -15.10
C ALA A 659 -24.41 -6.47 -13.89
N GLY A 660 -24.96 -6.78 -12.71
CA GLY A 660 -24.62 -6.13 -11.45
C GLY A 660 -25.59 -5.00 -11.07
N THR A 661 -25.61 -4.67 -9.78
CA THR A 661 -26.45 -3.62 -9.21
C THR A 661 -25.69 -2.78 -8.19
N THR A 662 -25.15 -3.44 -7.17
CA THR A 662 -24.45 -2.84 -6.05
C THR A 662 -23.35 -3.78 -5.55
N TYR A 663 -22.53 -3.28 -4.63
CA TYR A 663 -21.60 -4.10 -3.86
C TYR A 663 -22.34 -5.16 -3.05
N GLY A 664 -21.99 -6.43 -3.28
CA GLY A 664 -22.54 -7.55 -2.52
C GLY A 664 -22.29 -8.88 -3.22
N TYR A 665 -22.92 -9.93 -2.69
CA TYR A 665 -22.82 -11.29 -3.20
C TYR A 665 -24.22 -11.86 -3.42
N LEU A 666 -24.72 -11.82 -4.66
CA LEU A 666 -26.05 -12.31 -5.01
C LEU A 666 -26.06 -12.89 -6.43
N ASP A 667 -26.47 -14.16 -6.55
CA ASP A 667 -26.75 -14.86 -7.81
C ASP A 667 -28.17 -14.54 -8.32
N GLY A 668 -28.48 -14.90 -9.57
CA GLY A 668 -29.80 -14.66 -10.20
C GLY A 668 -29.70 -13.95 -11.54
N PRO A 669 -30.79 -13.35 -12.07
CA PRO A 669 -30.75 -12.61 -13.33
C PRO A 669 -29.65 -11.54 -13.35
N ALA A 670 -28.97 -11.33 -14.49
CA ALA A 670 -27.79 -10.45 -14.58
C ALA A 670 -27.97 -9.07 -13.95
N LEU A 671 -29.10 -8.41 -14.24
CA LEU A 671 -29.41 -7.06 -13.75
C LEU A 671 -29.89 -7.01 -12.29
N ALA A 672 -30.04 -8.16 -11.63
CA ALA A 672 -30.38 -8.27 -10.21
C ALA A 672 -29.22 -8.84 -9.38
N ALA A 673 -28.20 -9.40 -10.02
CA ALA A 673 -27.01 -9.92 -9.35
C ALA A 673 -26.22 -8.80 -8.64
N ALA A 674 -25.45 -9.18 -7.63
CA ALA A 674 -24.50 -8.30 -6.95
C ALA A 674 -23.08 -8.89 -7.03
N PHE A 675 -22.11 -7.99 -7.23
CA PHE A 675 -20.69 -8.29 -7.30
C PHE A 675 -19.94 -7.44 -6.27
N ASN A 676 -18.71 -7.80 -5.95
CA ASN A 676 -17.81 -7.01 -5.11
C ASN A 676 -16.43 -6.94 -5.78
N GLN A 677 -16.20 -5.84 -6.49
CA GLN A 677 -15.03 -5.63 -7.35
C GLN A 677 -14.89 -6.75 -8.39
N PRO A 678 -15.82 -6.86 -9.36
CA PRO A 678 -15.64 -7.76 -10.49
C PRO A 678 -14.44 -7.32 -11.33
N THR A 679 -13.51 -8.23 -11.62
CA THR A 679 -12.25 -7.94 -12.32
C THR A 679 -12.15 -8.70 -13.64
N GLY A 680 -11.22 -9.64 -13.79
CA GLY A 680 -10.96 -10.37 -15.02
C GLY A 680 -12.23 -11.02 -15.61
N LEU A 681 -12.38 -10.85 -16.92
CA LEU A 681 -13.49 -11.38 -17.71
C LEU A 681 -12.94 -12.33 -18.79
N SER A 682 -13.56 -13.49 -18.96
CA SER A 682 -13.20 -14.41 -20.04
C SER A 682 -14.39 -15.25 -20.48
N PHE A 683 -14.52 -15.50 -21.78
CA PHE A 683 -15.54 -16.42 -22.28
C PHE A 683 -15.11 -17.87 -22.08
N THR A 684 -16.07 -18.74 -21.81
CA THR A 684 -15.87 -20.19 -21.91
C THR A 684 -15.52 -20.57 -23.35
N PRO A 685 -14.78 -21.67 -23.59
CA PRO A 685 -14.33 -22.03 -24.95
C PRO A 685 -15.44 -22.18 -25.99
N ASP A 686 -16.64 -22.57 -25.56
CA ASP A 686 -17.84 -22.70 -26.40
C ASP A 686 -18.62 -21.39 -26.58
N GLY A 687 -18.20 -20.30 -25.92
CA GLY A 687 -18.83 -18.99 -25.93
C GLY A 687 -20.16 -18.91 -25.16
N THR A 688 -20.56 -19.95 -24.44
CA THR A 688 -21.88 -20.00 -23.78
C THR A 688 -21.90 -19.37 -22.39
N GLY A 689 -20.73 -19.10 -21.80
CA GLY A 689 -20.60 -18.45 -20.50
C GLY A 689 -19.56 -17.34 -20.52
N LEU A 690 -19.82 -16.28 -19.75
CA LEU A 690 -18.83 -15.26 -19.39
C LEU A 690 -18.42 -15.48 -17.92
N LEU A 691 -17.15 -15.78 -17.70
CA LEU A 691 -16.54 -15.91 -16.39
C LEU A 691 -16.19 -14.53 -15.84
N VAL A 692 -16.44 -14.33 -14.55
CA VAL A 692 -16.14 -13.10 -13.83
C VAL A 692 -15.36 -13.46 -12.57
N ALA A 693 -14.16 -12.91 -12.43
CA ALA A 693 -13.43 -12.95 -11.18
C ALA A 693 -14.03 -11.92 -10.21
N ASP A 694 -14.85 -12.38 -9.26
CA ASP A 694 -15.54 -11.53 -8.29
C ASP A 694 -14.66 -11.40 -7.04
N MET A 695 -13.65 -10.53 -7.19
CA MET A 695 -12.40 -10.59 -6.45
C MET A 695 -12.62 -10.49 -4.93
N ASN A 696 -13.38 -9.52 -4.44
CA ASN A 696 -13.58 -9.37 -3.00
C ASN A 696 -14.62 -10.33 -2.43
N ASN A 697 -15.48 -10.91 -3.27
CA ASN A 697 -16.34 -12.02 -2.86
C ASN A 697 -15.61 -13.36 -2.85
N SER A 698 -14.31 -13.41 -3.22
CA SER A 698 -13.49 -14.61 -3.08
C SER A 698 -13.96 -15.80 -3.93
N VAL A 699 -14.61 -15.53 -5.08
CA VAL A 699 -15.23 -16.54 -5.95
C VAL A 699 -15.09 -16.22 -7.44
N ILE A 700 -15.28 -17.24 -8.29
CA ILE A 700 -15.53 -17.08 -9.73
C ILE A 700 -17.02 -17.24 -10.02
N ARG A 701 -17.58 -16.28 -10.75
CA ARG A 701 -18.98 -16.26 -11.19
C ARG A 701 -19.05 -16.61 -12.68
N ARG A 702 -20.17 -17.20 -13.12
CA ARG A 702 -20.49 -17.45 -14.53
C ARG A 702 -21.81 -16.78 -14.87
N ILE A 703 -21.78 -15.97 -15.91
CA ILE A 703 -22.98 -15.43 -16.56
C ILE A 703 -23.31 -16.33 -17.73
N ASP A 704 -24.50 -16.92 -17.75
CA ASP A 704 -24.99 -17.69 -18.88
C ASP A 704 -25.33 -16.75 -20.04
N MET A 705 -24.70 -16.95 -21.20
CA MET A 705 -24.84 -16.09 -22.37
C MET A 705 -25.98 -16.52 -23.31
N VAL A 706 -26.59 -17.68 -23.05
CA VAL A 706 -27.62 -18.32 -23.88
C VAL A 706 -29.01 -18.14 -23.26
N THR A 707 -29.12 -18.33 -21.94
CA THR A 707 -30.41 -18.24 -21.24
C THR A 707 -30.91 -16.80 -21.14
N PRO A 708 -32.19 -16.51 -21.49
CA PRO A 708 -32.76 -15.17 -21.35
C PRO A 708 -32.62 -14.61 -19.94
N GLY A 709 -32.25 -13.33 -19.83
CA GLY A 709 -31.96 -12.68 -18.55
C GLY A 709 -30.54 -12.94 -18.02
N ASN A 710 -29.74 -13.72 -18.74
CA ASN A 710 -28.31 -13.96 -18.50
C ASN A 710 -28.01 -14.31 -17.03
N PRO A 711 -28.59 -15.40 -16.48
CA PRO A 711 -28.44 -15.70 -15.06
C PRO A 711 -26.96 -15.84 -14.66
N VAL A 712 -26.64 -15.20 -13.54
CA VAL A 712 -25.36 -15.30 -12.83
C VAL A 712 -25.44 -16.44 -11.83
N THR A 713 -24.42 -17.29 -11.86
CA THR A 713 -24.23 -18.41 -10.95
C THR A 713 -22.81 -18.39 -10.40
N THR A 714 -22.63 -18.88 -9.18
CA THR A 714 -21.30 -19.08 -8.61
C THR A 714 -20.76 -20.46 -8.98
N LEU A 715 -19.55 -20.53 -9.54
CA LEU A 715 -18.96 -21.79 -10.03
C LEU A 715 -18.23 -22.61 -8.95
N GLN A 716 -17.89 -22.02 -7.80
CA GLN A 716 -16.86 -22.57 -6.92
C GLN A 716 -17.37 -22.98 -5.54
N GLY A 717 -16.83 -24.10 -5.01
CA GLY A 717 -17.20 -24.71 -3.72
C GLY A 717 -16.16 -24.60 -2.58
N ASP A 718 -14.93 -24.15 -2.86
CA ASP A 718 -13.87 -23.84 -1.88
C ASP A 718 -13.50 -22.34 -1.96
N TRP A 719 -13.00 -21.77 -0.85
CA TRP A 719 -12.63 -20.36 -0.73
C TRP A 719 -11.34 -20.01 -1.52
N LEU A 720 -11.41 -18.96 -2.36
CA LEU A 720 -10.23 -18.35 -3.00
C LEU A 720 -9.91 -16.99 -2.39
N TYR A 721 -8.65 -16.66 -2.17
CA TYR A 721 -8.30 -15.33 -1.68
C TYR A 721 -8.07 -14.33 -2.82
N ARG A 722 -9.03 -13.43 -3.07
CA ARG A 722 -8.91 -12.35 -4.09
C ARG A 722 -8.54 -12.88 -5.49
N PRO A 723 -9.38 -13.73 -6.12
CA PRO A 723 -9.17 -14.12 -7.49
C PRO A 723 -9.29 -12.91 -8.42
N SER A 724 -8.31 -12.69 -9.29
CA SER A 724 -8.30 -11.51 -10.18
C SER A 724 -8.55 -11.85 -11.65
N ALA A 725 -8.40 -13.13 -12.02
CA ALA A 725 -8.72 -13.61 -13.36
C ALA A 725 -8.87 -15.12 -13.39
N ALA A 726 -9.66 -15.60 -14.35
CA ALA A 726 -9.85 -17.01 -14.60
C ALA A 726 -9.94 -17.30 -16.10
N VAL A 727 -9.52 -18.50 -16.50
CA VAL A 727 -9.74 -19.05 -17.85
C VAL A 727 -10.17 -20.50 -17.74
N GLN A 728 -11.06 -20.94 -18.62
CA GLN A 728 -11.53 -22.33 -18.65
C GLN A 728 -10.96 -23.06 -19.87
N ALA A 729 -10.45 -24.27 -19.65
CA ALA A 729 -10.06 -25.20 -20.71
C ALA A 729 -11.27 -25.94 -21.28
N ALA A 730 -11.13 -26.53 -22.47
CA ALA A 730 -12.22 -27.23 -23.15
C ALA A 730 -12.79 -28.43 -22.37
N ASP A 731 -12.01 -29.03 -21.46
CA ASP A 731 -12.46 -30.11 -20.59
C ASP A 731 -13.21 -29.63 -19.34
N GLY A 732 -13.45 -28.32 -19.22
CA GLY A 732 -14.13 -27.69 -18.09
C GLY A 732 -13.21 -27.26 -16.95
N THR A 733 -11.92 -27.66 -16.97
CA THR A 733 -10.94 -27.25 -15.96
C THR A 733 -10.80 -25.73 -15.91
N LEU A 734 -10.88 -25.15 -14.71
CA LEU A 734 -10.68 -23.73 -14.50
C LEU A 734 -9.27 -23.46 -13.96
N TYR A 735 -8.58 -22.48 -14.53
CA TYR A 735 -7.36 -21.93 -13.96
C TYR A 735 -7.62 -20.52 -13.47
N VAL A 736 -7.10 -20.18 -12.30
CA VAL A 736 -7.37 -18.91 -11.63
C VAL A 736 -6.08 -18.28 -11.13
N VAL A 737 -5.88 -17.00 -11.40
CA VAL A 737 -4.89 -16.18 -10.69
C VAL A 737 -5.49 -15.78 -9.36
N GLU A 738 -4.99 -16.38 -8.29
CA GLU A 738 -5.36 -16.03 -6.93
C GLU A 738 -4.37 -14.98 -6.41
N SER A 739 -4.72 -13.72 -6.68
CA SER A 739 -3.86 -12.60 -6.35
C SER A 739 -3.68 -12.45 -4.85
N GLY A 740 -4.64 -12.82 -4.01
CA GLY A 740 -4.47 -12.72 -2.56
C GLY A 740 -3.25 -13.49 -2.01
N MET A 741 -2.89 -14.61 -2.65
CA MET A 741 -1.84 -15.54 -2.19
C MET A 741 -0.63 -15.62 -3.12
N ALA A 742 -0.54 -14.73 -4.12
CA ALA A 742 0.51 -14.74 -5.13
C ALA A 742 0.71 -16.12 -5.80
N ARG A 743 -0.38 -16.72 -6.29
CA ARG A 743 -0.34 -18.07 -6.88
C ARG A 743 -1.33 -18.25 -8.02
N VAL A 744 -1.12 -19.31 -8.80
CA VAL A 744 -2.09 -19.82 -9.76
C VAL A 744 -2.66 -21.13 -9.23
N VAL A 745 -3.98 -21.28 -9.28
CA VAL A 745 -4.69 -22.49 -8.86
C VAL A 745 -5.47 -23.10 -10.02
N ARG A 746 -5.73 -24.40 -9.92
CA ARG A 746 -6.62 -25.18 -10.79
C ARG A 746 -7.84 -25.58 -9.98
N VAL A 747 -9.02 -25.45 -10.57
CA VAL A 747 -10.28 -25.97 -10.05
C VAL A 747 -10.81 -27.00 -11.04
N ARG A 748 -10.95 -28.24 -10.58
CA ARG A 748 -11.43 -29.36 -11.39
C ARG A 748 -12.22 -30.32 -10.50
N ASP A 749 -13.40 -30.71 -10.95
CA ASP A 749 -14.28 -31.64 -10.20
C ASP A 749 -14.54 -31.20 -8.75
N GLY A 750 -14.65 -29.88 -8.53
CA GLY A 750 -14.84 -29.27 -7.21
C GLY A 750 -13.57 -29.16 -6.34
N VAL A 751 -12.43 -29.65 -6.81
CA VAL A 751 -11.16 -29.62 -6.06
C VAL A 751 -10.30 -28.45 -6.50
N THR A 752 -9.85 -27.63 -5.54
CA THR A 752 -8.87 -26.56 -5.77
C THR A 752 -7.44 -27.06 -5.47
N SER A 753 -6.51 -26.91 -6.41
CA SER A 753 -5.10 -27.31 -6.27
C SER A 753 -4.15 -26.17 -6.67
N VAL A 754 -3.07 -25.98 -5.91
CA VAL A 754 -2.02 -24.99 -6.24
C VAL A 754 -1.20 -25.50 -7.42
N MET A 755 -1.10 -24.70 -8.47
CA MET A 755 -0.31 -25.03 -9.65
C MET A 755 1.12 -24.48 -9.56
N THR A 756 1.28 -23.25 -9.09
CA THR A 756 2.58 -22.60 -8.89
C THR A 756 2.46 -21.36 -7.99
N GLY A 757 3.53 -20.95 -7.34
CA GLY A 757 3.58 -19.75 -6.47
C GLY A 757 3.36 -20.06 -4.98
N SER A 758 2.75 -19.12 -4.25
CA SER A 758 2.53 -19.11 -2.77
C SER A 758 3.67 -18.52 -1.95
N THR A 759 4.81 -18.20 -2.56
CA THR A 759 5.80 -17.30 -1.96
C THR A 759 6.00 -16.12 -2.92
N PRO A 760 5.59 -14.90 -2.54
CA PRO A 760 5.84 -13.70 -3.32
C PRO A 760 7.33 -13.57 -3.64
N GLY A 761 7.68 -13.42 -4.92
CA GLY A 761 9.08 -13.45 -5.33
C GLY A 761 9.28 -13.50 -6.84
N PHE A 762 10.52 -13.74 -7.26
CA PHE A 762 10.86 -14.07 -8.64
C PHE A 762 11.77 -15.29 -8.67
N ARG A 763 11.27 -16.40 -9.20
CA ARG A 763 12.06 -17.61 -9.42
C ARG A 763 11.45 -18.43 -10.54
N ASP A 764 12.24 -18.74 -11.57
CA ASP A 764 11.92 -19.74 -12.60
C ASP A 764 12.37 -21.14 -12.13
N GLY A 765 11.69 -22.19 -12.60
CA GLY A 765 12.03 -23.58 -12.25
C GLY A 765 10.80 -24.49 -12.15
N GLU A 766 10.96 -25.58 -11.41
CA GLU A 766 9.87 -26.48 -11.02
C GLU A 766 8.68 -25.69 -10.47
N ALA A 767 7.47 -26.00 -10.94
CA ALA A 767 6.29 -25.18 -10.65
C ALA A 767 6.02 -24.98 -9.14
N LYS A 768 6.31 -25.99 -8.32
CA LYS A 768 6.16 -25.98 -6.85
C LYS A 768 7.15 -25.05 -6.11
N ASP A 769 8.31 -24.77 -6.72
CA ASP A 769 9.39 -23.98 -6.12
C ASP A 769 9.49 -22.59 -6.74
N ALA A 770 8.75 -22.35 -7.84
CA ALA A 770 8.75 -21.11 -8.58
C ALA A 770 8.01 -20.01 -7.81
N GLN A 771 8.47 -18.77 -8.02
CA GLN A 771 7.94 -17.57 -7.37
C GLN A 771 7.56 -16.53 -8.42
N LEU A 772 6.46 -15.84 -8.15
CA LEU A 772 5.87 -14.81 -9.01
C LEU A 772 5.01 -13.86 -8.15
N LEU A 773 4.63 -12.72 -8.73
CA LEU A 773 3.73 -11.71 -8.18
C LEU A 773 2.56 -11.51 -9.16
N PRO A 774 1.69 -12.53 -9.33
CA PRO A 774 0.77 -12.60 -10.45
C PRO A 774 -0.46 -11.74 -10.23
N TYR A 775 -0.81 -10.89 -11.20
CA TYR A 775 -1.98 -10.02 -11.11
C TYR A 775 -2.67 -9.87 -12.46
N LEU A 776 -4.00 -10.08 -12.49
CA LEU A 776 -4.90 -9.99 -13.65
C LEU A 776 -4.60 -10.93 -14.83
N GLY A 777 -3.45 -10.85 -15.49
CA GLY A 777 -3.25 -11.56 -16.76
C GLY A 777 -3.17 -13.08 -16.62
N LEU A 778 -4.09 -13.79 -17.29
CA LEU A 778 -4.06 -15.25 -17.45
C LEU A 778 -4.62 -15.61 -18.83
N ALA A 779 -3.91 -16.44 -19.59
CA ALA A 779 -4.38 -16.92 -20.89
C ALA A 779 -3.95 -18.36 -21.17
N LEU A 780 -4.83 -19.14 -21.81
CA LEU A 780 -4.51 -20.47 -22.32
C LEU A 780 -3.87 -20.33 -23.71
N LEU A 781 -2.67 -20.85 -23.87
CA LEU A 781 -1.95 -20.84 -25.15
C LEU A 781 -2.38 -22.04 -26.02
N PRO A 782 -2.20 -21.99 -27.36
CA PRO A 782 -2.64 -23.05 -28.27
C PRO A 782 -2.02 -24.43 -28.02
N ASP A 783 -0.91 -24.50 -27.27
CA ASP A 783 -0.25 -25.74 -26.88
C ASP A 783 -0.73 -26.30 -25.53
N GLY A 784 -1.75 -25.69 -24.93
CA GLY A 784 -2.30 -26.08 -23.62
C GLY A 784 -1.55 -25.53 -22.41
N SER A 785 -0.44 -24.81 -22.61
CA SER A 785 0.25 -24.12 -21.51
C SER A 785 -0.46 -22.82 -21.10
N LEU A 786 -0.15 -22.28 -19.92
CA LEU A 786 -0.70 -21.00 -19.46
C LEU A 786 0.33 -19.89 -19.59
N ALA A 787 -0.07 -18.75 -20.14
CA ALA A 787 0.61 -17.48 -19.95
C ALA A 787 0.05 -16.77 -18.71
N VAL A 788 0.94 -16.32 -17.83
CA VAL A 788 0.58 -15.67 -16.55
C VAL A 788 1.31 -14.34 -16.48
N SER A 789 0.59 -13.27 -16.20
CA SER A 789 1.24 -11.98 -16.02
C SER A 789 1.86 -11.86 -14.64
N ASP A 790 3.06 -11.28 -14.58
CA ASP A 790 3.85 -11.10 -13.36
C ASP A 790 4.31 -9.63 -13.25
N PRO A 791 3.37 -8.69 -13.04
CA PRO A 791 3.63 -7.26 -13.11
C PRO A 791 4.64 -6.78 -12.09
N GLY A 792 4.65 -7.35 -10.88
CA GLY A 792 5.64 -7.00 -9.84
C GLY A 792 7.08 -7.31 -10.23
N ASN A 793 7.26 -8.21 -11.20
CA ASN A 793 8.56 -8.59 -11.75
C ASN A 793 8.75 -8.17 -13.21
N TYR A 794 7.85 -7.34 -13.78
CA TYR A 794 7.97 -6.80 -15.15
C TYR A 794 8.12 -7.89 -16.23
N ARG A 795 7.34 -8.97 -16.09
CA ARG A 795 7.43 -10.17 -16.93
C ARG A 795 6.08 -10.78 -17.27
N VAL A 796 6.06 -11.55 -18.35
CA VAL A 796 5.04 -12.56 -18.64
C VAL A 796 5.70 -13.94 -18.49
N ARG A 797 5.07 -14.80 -17.71
CA ARG A 797 5.54 -16.15 -17.35
C ARG A 797 4.75 -17.20 -18.14
N ARG A 798 5.34 -18.38 -18.33
CA ARG A 798 4.69 -19.54 -18.96
C ARG A 798 4.76 -20.74 -18.04
N LEU A 799 3.59 -21.28 -17.68
CA LEU A 799 3.45 -22.52 -16.94
C LEU A 799 3.14 -23.66 -17.91
N VAL A 800 4.02 -24.66 -17.97
CA VAL A 800 3.83 -25.87 -18.77
C VAL A 800 3.40 -27.04 -17.90
N PHE A 801 2.67 -27.96 -18.52
CA PHE A 801 2.16 -29.17 -17.87
C PHE A 801 2.77 -30.41 -18.52
N ASN A 802 2.94 -31.45 -17.72
CA ASN A 802 3.35 -32.76 -18.22
C ASN A 802 2.17 -33.51 -18.87
N ALA A 803 2.42 -34.70 -19.41
CA ALA A 803 1.40 -35.52 -20.07
C ALA A 803 0.23 -35.95 -19.16
N ALA A 804 0.41 -35.92 -17.83
CA ALA A 804 -0.65 -36.20 -16.86
C ALA A 804 -1.49 -34.95 -16.53
N GLY A 805 -1.19 -33.79 -17.13
CA GLY A 805 -1.85 -32.52 -16.86
C GLY A 805 -1.39 -31.85 -15.55
N GLU A 806 -0.29 -32.32 -14.96
CA GLU A 806 0.28 -31.75 -13.73
C GLU A 806 1.32 -30.67 -14.06
N PRO A 807 1.41 -29.60 -13.23
CA PRO A 807 2.29 -28.47 -13.49
C PRO A 807 3.76 -28.92 -13.38
N GLU A 808 4.53 -28.68 -14.43
CA GLU A 808 5.93 -29.11 -14.52
C GLU A 808 6.86 -27.92 -14.24
N LYS A 809 6.80 -26.87 -15.05
CA LYS A 809 7.76 -25.77 -15.00
C LYS A 809 7.11 -24.41 -15.19
N LEU A 810 7.52 -23.43 -14.39
CA LEU A 810 7.25 -22.02 -14.63
C LEU A 810 8.54 -21.36 -15.14
N THR A 811 8.47 -20.75 -16.32
CA THR A 811 9.59 -20.05 -16.97
C THR A 811 9.20 -18.64 -17.39
N THR A 812 10.19 -17.79 -17.67
CA THR A 812 9.95 -16.46 -18.25
C THR A 812 9.71 -16.61 -19.75
N LEU A 813 8.54 -16.16 -20.22
CA LEU A 813 8.20 -16.12 -21.65
C LEU A 813 8.73 -14.84 -22.30
N ALA A 814 8.47 -13.70 -21.64
CA ALA A 814 8.92 -12.39 -22.10
C ALA A 814 9.12 -11.41 -20.93
N GLY A 815 9.97 -10.41 -21.13
CA GLY A 815 10.31 -9.38 -20.15
C GLY A 815 11.69 -9.62 -19.52
N SER A 816 12.56 -8.63 -19.63
CA SER A 816 13.89 -8.65 -19.01
C SER A 816 13.84 -8.46 -17.48
N GLY A 817 12.71 -7.94 -16.97
CA GLY A 817 12.57 -7.46 -15.59
C GLY A 817 13.16 -6.09 -15.33
N ARG A 818 13.71 -5.43 -16.36
CA ARG A 818 14.15 -4.04 -16.28
C ARG A 818 12.98 -3.12 -16.61
N TYR A 819 12.96 -1.99 -15.93
CA TYR A 819 12.05 -0.92 -16.27
C TYR A 819 12.43 -0.31 -17.63
N GLY A 820 11.47 -0.22 -18.55
CA GLY A 820 11.61 0.41 -19.86
C GLY A 820 10.61 -0.14 -20.88
N HIS A 821 10.76 0.23 -22.15
CA HIS A 821 9.74 0.00 -23.19
C HIS A 821 10.29 -0.67 -24.45
N GLU A 822 11.55 -1.09 -24.45
CA GLU A 822 12.20 -1.67 -25.63
C GLU A 822 11.48 -2.93 -26.12
N ASP A 823 11.27 -2.99 -27.44
CA ASP A 823 10.88 -4.20 -28.18
C ASP A 823 12.10 -5.12 -28.36
N GLY A 824 11.90 -6.36 -28.82
CA GLY A 824 12.99 -7.29 -29.10
C GLY A 824 12.67 -8.74 -28.78
N ALA A 825 13.68 -9.59 -28.66
CA ALA A 825 13.48 -10.99 -28.24
C ALA A 825 12.85 -11.05 -26.83
N GLY A 826 12.10 -12.11 -26.52
CA GLY A 826 11.38 -12.22 -25.25
C GLY A 826 12.25 -11.97 -24.01
N ARG A 827 13.51 -12.41 -24.02
CA ARG A 827 14.47 -12.19 -22.92
C ARG A 827 14.90 -10.73 -22.75
N GLU A 828 14.89 -9.96 -23.83
CA GLU A 828 15.49 -8.62 -23.91
C GLU A 828 14.43 -7.52 -23.81
N ALA A 829 13.22 -7.80 -24.31
CA ALA A 829 12.09 -6.88 -24.26
C ALA A 829 11.83 -6.34 -22.86
N GLN A 830 11.47 -5.07 -22.77
CA GLN A 830 11.18 -4.39 -21.50
C GLN A 830 9.68 -4.12 -21.42
N LEU A 831 9.08 -4.65 -20.36
CA LEU A 831 7.67 -4.50 -20.00
C LEU A 831 7.61 -3.78 -18.65
N VAL A 832 6.57 -3.02 -18.39
CA VAL A 832 6.35 -2.36 -17.11
C VAL A 832 4.89 -2.57 -16.70
N LEU A 833 4.70 -3.28 -15.60
CA LEU A 833 3.38 -3.72 -15.14
C LEU A 833 2.56 -4.37 -16.28
N PRO A 834 3.07 -5.42 -16.97
CA PRO A 834 2.22 -6.20 -17.86
C PRO A 834 1.00 -6.69 -17.06
N ALA A 835 -0.20 -6.41 -17.55
CA ALA A 835 -1.44 -6.70 -16.86
C ALA A 835 -2.21 -7.78 -17.63
N GLY A 836 -3.33 -7.44 -18.25
CA GLY A 836 -4.19 -8.38 -18.98
C GLY A 836 -3.51 -8.97 -20.22
N LEU A 837 -3.92 -10.21 -20.51
CA LEU A 837 -3.39 -11.05 -21.58
C LEU A 837 -4.54 -11.52 -22.47
N ALA A 838 -4.35 -11.53 -23.79
CA ALA A 838 -5.30 -12.13 -24.73
C ALA A 838 -4.57 -12.86 -25.85
N VAL A 839 -5.11 -14.01 -26.28
CA VAL A 839 -4.53 -14.81 -27.36
C VAL A 839 -5.32 -14.57 -28.64
N GLY A 840 -4.61 -14.21 -29.72
CA GLY A 840 -5.17 -14.08 -31.05
C GLY A 840 -5.43 -15.44 -31.73
N PRO A 841 -6.24 -15.47 -32.80
CA PRO A 841 -6.51 -16.70 -33.56
C PRO A 841 -5.27 -17.40 -34.14
N ASP A 842 -4.20 -16.64 -34.37
CA ASP A 842 -2.90 -17.10 -34.85
C ASP A 842 -1.97 -17.61 -33.72
N GLY A 843 -2.41 -17.52 -32.47
CA GLY A 843 -1.63 -17.85 -31.29
C GLY A 843 -0.74 -16.72 -30.76
N THR A 844 -0.77 -15.53 -31.36
CA THR A 844 -0.07 -14.34 -30.86
C THR A 844 -0.64 -13.93 -29.50
N LEU A 845 0.22 -13.70 -28.52
CA LEU A 845 -0.19 -13.26 -27.18
C LEU A 845 -0.09 -11.73 -27.08
N TYR A 846 -1.21 -11.06 -26.88
CA TYR A 846 -1.28 -9.62 -26.66
C TYR A 846 -1.21 -9.30 -25.17
N VAL A 847 -0.47 -8.26 -24.83
CA VAL A 847 -0.18 -7.83 -23.46
C VAL A 847 -0.55 -6.37 -23.30
N ALA A 848 -1.39 -6.08 -22.32
CA ALA A 848 -1.64 -4.72 -21.85
C ALA A 848 -0.45 -4.29 -20.97
N ASP A 849 0.46 -3.48 -21.51
CA ASP A 849 1.70 -3.05 -20.86
C ASP A 849 1.45 -1.73 -20.12
N ALA A 850 0.76 -1.84 -18.99
CA ALA A 850 0.08 -0.75 -18.30
C ALA A 850 1.00 0.43 -17.98
N GLY A 851 2.20 0.13 -17.47
CA GLY A 851 3.18 1.13 -17.05
C GLY A 851 3.85 1.90 -18.18
N ASN A 852 3.77 1.38 -19.40
CA ASN A 852 4.32 2.01 -20.60
C ASN A 852 3.25 2.70 -21.47
N SER A 853 1.97 2.58 -21.13
CA SER A 853 0.87 3.05 -21.98
C SER A 853 0.83 2.35 -23.36
N LEU A 854 1.24 1.07 -23.44
CA LEU A 854 1.38 0.34 -24.70
C LEU A 854 0.49 -0.91 -24.75
N LEU A 855 0.09 -1.28 -25.97
CA LEU A 855 -0.34 -2.64 -26.29
C LEU A 855 0.81 -3.36 -26.99
N ARG A 856 1.21 -4.52 -26.48
CA ARG A 856 2.35 -5.30 -27.01
C ARG A 856 1.86 -6.64 -27.56
N ALA A 857 2.57 -7.18 -28.54
CA ALA A 857 2.35 -8.52 -29.07
C ALA A 857 3.61 -9.37 -28.86
N ILE A 858 3.41 -10.58 -28.33
CA ILE A 858 4.43 -11.60 -28.13
C ILE A 858 4.18 -12.71 -29.15
N THR A 859 5.11 -12.87 -30.09
CA THR A 859 5.07 -13.88 -31.14
C THR A 859 6.07 -14.99 -30.84
N ARG A 860 5.68 -16.22 -31.15
CA ARG A 860 6.50 -17.41 -30.91
C ARG A 860 7.78 -17.41 -31.69
#